data_AF-A0A6M0LJZ2-F1
#
_entry.id   AF-A0A6M0LJZ2-F1
#
_cell.length_a   1.000
_cell.length_b   1.000
_cell.length_c   1.000
_cell.angle_alpha   90.00
_cell.angle_beta   90.00
_cell.angle_gamma   90.00
#
_symmetry.space_group_name_H-M   'P 1'
#
loop_
_entity.id
_entity.type
_entity.pdbx_description
1 polymer ?
#
loop_
_entity_poly.entity_id
_entity_poly.type
_entity_poly.pdbx_seq_one_letter_code
_entity_poly.pdbx_strand_id
1 'polypeptide(L)'
;MTKKKKLIVYFVEIIIGIVFCGLMIYKGTHCSQVNIDLARFASDYIGYNDGAWSVSGGSIESDEKIVLLYGPYETIKPGSYSVTLDYTADSKMTCRLFSAERNEFIHAGDFYLSPNKYQVTYNFYVTQSIYDLEIRIVDYSGDEAFTLSGASIGSTTRDMRVLVFTWIAFCLIFDFFAFSKFFKNNRNTVLALLAIAFAGTVAYMFPGIAPGHDFPYHILRIEGIADGLRSGQFPVRMHSVFMDGFGYPNGVFYGDVFLYIPAILRIIGFSINTCYKLYVFGVALLTAATTYFMGRRVFAHEKTAVVVALAYVTCSYRLVDVFVRSAVGEYTALAFYPVVAAAIWQLYTGKDSERDYKSISLTLALGMLGLLYTHVLSTEMVCIVLVVVALCQYKKTFTKETIICYLRAIGIFAVAGLAFIVPFLDYYSRVATEIKATNGSVKLIQSRGAYISDLFAVFRDFYGEGEDYVAIRMQITPGLVFMAVLIVAVYLMLAKKATKEIKGLTIGTLILLFISTNLFPWNKLAFASKFLNVFAQIQYPWRYIGIAIVFLAILLGLILEYFIENEFYSEKIYAVVVAMALVSVAVFVGSAEDNATGVTKYYDTAQLDRGAGAIGYGEYLIEGTDTSDLFGINLYKGDLSAIDIPKYNYPYYKAFDDNGKELAISNGINNRIRVSVEITYNGDVTVKFVEPILWRIAEIISLIGVVGLIILYKRGAFGRK
;
A
#
# COMPACT_ATOMS: atom_id res chain seq x y z
N MET A 1 5.74 37.83 14.82
CA MET A 1 7.18 37.78 14.47
C MET A 1 7.44 38.71 13.29
N THR A 2 8.45 39.57 13.36
CA THR A 2 8.75 40.58 12.32
C THR A 2 9.25 39.93 11.03
N LYS A 3 9.03 40.58 9.86
CA LYS A 3 9.52 40.11 8.53
C LYS A 3 11.03 39.81 8.55
N LYS A 4 11.80 40.60 9.29
CA LYS A 4 13.24 40.43 9.51
C LYS A 4 13.60 39.10 10.17
N LYS A 5 12.86 38.68 11.21
CA LYS A 5 13.09 37.40 11.89
C LYS A 5 12.80 36.19 10.98
N LYS A 6 11.77 36.26 10.12
CA LYS A 6 11.48 35.19 9.15
C LYS A 6 12.61 35.02 8.14
N LEU A 7 13.12 36.15 7.63
CA LEU A 7 14.24 36.15 6.67
C LEU A 7 15.50 35.50 7.28
N ILE A 8 15.78 35.76 8.56
CA ILE A 8 16.91 35.15 9.28
C ILE A 8 16.75 33.63 9.36
N VAL A 9 15.54 33.13 9.68
CA VAL A 9 15.27 31.69 9.73
C VAL A 9 15.51 31.04 8.37
N TYR A 10 14.90 31.57 7.31
CA TYR A 10 15.10 31.04 5.95
C TYR A 10 16.57 31.07 5.52
N PHE A 11 17.31 32.12 5.89
CA PHE A 11 18.73 32.23 5.60
C PHE A 11 19.55 31.12 6.29
N VAL A 12 19.28 30.84 7.56
CA VAL A 12 19.94 29.76 8.32
C VAL A 12 19.58 28.39 7.73
N GLU A 13 18.31 28.16 7.43
CA GLU A 13 17.83 26.90 6.83
C GLU A 13 18.51 26.61 5.49
N ILE A 14 18.62 27.63 4.62
CA ILE A 14 19.29 27.54 3.32
C ILE A 14 20.80 27.29 3.49
N ILE A 15 21.48 27.99 4.40
CA ILE A 15 22.93 27.77 4.63
C ILE A 15 23.20 26.34 5.07
N ILE A 16 22.45 25.83 6.06
CA ILE A 16 22.62 24.45 6.53
C ILE A 16 22.31 23.46 5.39
N GLY A 17 21.28 23.73 4.60
CA GLY A 17 20.96 22.94 3.41
C GLY A 17 22.10 22.90 2.38
N ILE A 18 22.73 24.05 2.09
CA ILE A 18 23.89 24.13 1.20
C ILE A 18 25.07 23.32 1.75
N VAL A 19 25.34 23.40 3.06
CA VAL A 19 26.39 22.61 3.72
C VAL A 19 26.12 21.11 3.57
N PHE A 20 24.89 20.64 3.83
CA PHE A 20 24.54 19.23 3.66
C PHE A 20 24.64 18.77 2.21
N CYS A 21 24.21 19.59 1.25
CA CYS A 21 24.41 19.30 -0.17
C CYS A 21 25.90 19.23 -0.54
N GLY A 22 26.73 20.14 -0.01
CA GLY A 22 28.18 20.13 -0.19
C GLY A 22 28.83 18.86 0.37
N LEU A 23 28.43 18.43 1.57
CA LEU A 23 28.89 17.17 2.17
C LEU A 23 28.43 15.95 1.37
N MET A 24 27.21 15.97 0.83
CA MET A 24 26.69 14.91 -0.03
C MET A 24 27.50 14.79 -1.33
N ILE A 25 27.80 15.92 -1.99
CA ILE A 25 28.62 15.96 -3.21
C ILE A 25 30.04 15.50 -2.90
N TYR A 26 30.64 16.02 -1.83
CA TYR A 26 31.97 15.62 -1.37
C TYR A 26 32.02 14.11 -1.13
N LYS A 27 31.09 13.56 -0.35
CA LYS A 27 30.99 12.11 -0.11
C LYS A 27 30.82 11.34 -1.42
N GLY A 28 29.96 11.80 -2.33
CA GLY A 28 29.76 11.18 -3.63
C GLY A 28 31.04 11.09 -4.48
N THR A 29 31.87 12.12 -4.46
CA THR A 29 33.18 12.12 -5.17
C THR A 29 34.24 11.25 -4.49
N HIS A 30 34.02 10.85 -3.23
CA HIS A 30 34.94 10.00 -2.44
C HIS A 30 34.34 8.61 -2.17
N CYS A 31 33.21 8.27 -2.78
CA CYS A 31 32.65 6.93 -2.73
C CYS A 31 33.56 5.99 -3.52
N SER A 32 34.33 5.18 -2.82
CA SER A 32 35.11 4.09 -3.41
C SER A 32 34.39 2.77 -3.25
N GLN A 33 34.44 1.95 -4.29
CA GLN A 33 34.14 0.52 -4.25
C GLN A 33 35.45 -0.23 -4.10
N VAL A 34 35.53 -1.11 -3.11
CA VAL A 34 36.69 -1.96 -2.85
C VAL A 34 36.30 -3.37 -3.28
N ASN A 35 37.03 -3.91 -4.25
CA ASN A 35 36.90 -5.32 -4.62
C ASN A 35 37.51 -6.16 -3.51
N ILE A 36 36.77 -7.17 -3.08
CA ILE A 36 37.23 -8.11 -2.07
C ILE A 36 38.05 -9.19 -2.77
N ASP A 37 39.24 -9.46 -2.24
CA ASP A 37 39.99 -10.64 -2.61
C ASP A 37 39.25 -11.89 -2.10
N LEU A 38 38.70 -12.67 -3.03
CA LEU A 38 37.93 -13.86 -2.70
C LEU A 38 38.76 -14.91 -1.96
N ALA A 39 40.09 -14.92 -2.08
CA ALA A 39 40.95 -15.82 -1.33
C ALA A 39 40.91 -15.58 0.20
N ARG A 40 40.36 -14.44 0.65
CA ARG A 40 40.17 -14.12 2.08
C ARG A 40 38.89 -14.70 2.68
N PHE A 41 37.99 -15.25 1.86
CA PHE A 41 36.90 -16.06 2.38
C PHE A 41 37.45 -17.40 2.91
N ALA A 42 36.65 -18.08 3.70
CA ALA A 42 36.92 -19.42 4.20
C ALA A 42 35.65 -20.27 4.13
N SER A 43 35.86 -21.58 4.06
CA SER A 43 34.83 -22.59 4.12
C SER A 43 35.39 -23.82 4.83
N ASP A 44 34.57 -24.47 5.62
CA ASP A 44 34.91 -25.77 6.21
C ASP A 44 34.54 -26.94 5.27
N TYR A 45 33.92 -26.65 4.12
CA TYR A 45 33.27 -27.64 3.25
C TYR A 45 33.75 -27.64 1.80
N ILE A 46 34.16 -26.48 1.27
CA ILE A 46 34.64 -26.34 -0.12
C ILE A 46 36.01 -25.67 -0.21
N GLY A 47 36.70 -25.86 -1.34
CA GLY A 47 38.00 -25.24 -1.63
C GLY A 47 37.89 -24.07 -2.61
N TYR A 48 38.85 -23.14 -2.51
CA TYR A 48 39.01 -22.04 -3.46
C TYR A 48 39.86 -22.48 -4.66
N ASN A 49 39.27 -22.48 -5.86
CA ASN A 49 39.92 -22.91 -7.10
C ASN A 49 39.60 -21.94 -8.24
N ASP A 50 40.56 -21.71 -9.14
CA ASP A 50 40.39 -20.87 -10.34
C ASP A 50 39.78 -19.47 -10.10
N GLY A 51 40.06 -18.89 -8.93
CA GLY A 51 39.57 -17.56 -8.57
C GLY A 51 38.13 -17.52 -8.05
N ALA A 52 37.51 -18.67 -7.76
CA ALA A 52 36.13 -18.76 -7.30
C ALA A 52 35.96 -19.77 -6.15
N TRP A 53 34.88 -19.61 -5.39
CA TRP A 53 34.41 -20.62 -4.44
C TRP A 53 33.21 -21.33 -5.04
N SER A 54 33.31 -22.63 -5.27
CA SER A 54 32.28 -23.41 -5.95
C SER A 54 31.93 -24.70 -5.22
N VAL A 55 30.65 -25.03 -5.19
CA VAL A 55 30.11 -26.31 -4.72
C VAL A 55 29.17 -26.88 -5.77
N SER A 56 29.24 -28.20 -6.00
CA SER A 56 28.28 -28.91 -6.84
C SER A 56 27.12 -29.43 -5.98
N GLY A 57 25.91 -29.43 -6.51
CA GLY A 57 24.75 -29.93 -5.79
C GLY A 57 24.92 -31.37 -5.31
N GLY A 58 24.53 -31.64 -4.06
CA GLY A 58 24.62 -32.96 -3.43
C GLY A 58 26.03 -33.39 -3.02
N SER A 59 27.02 -32.50 -3.07
CA SER A 59 28.42 -32.83 -2.71
C SER A 59 28.73 -32.73 -1.21
N ILE A 60 27.85 -32.07 -0.44
CA ILE A 60 27.99 -31.93 1.01
C ILE A 60 26.77 -32.60 1.65
N GLU A 61 26.99 -33.70 2.36
CA GLU A 61 25.95 -34.33 3.17
C GLU A 61 25.90 -33.66 4.55
N SER A 62 24.76 -33.06 4.88
CA SER A 62 24.51 -32.52 6.22
C SER A 62 23.03 -32.64 6.59
N ASP A 63 22.75 -33.10 7.81
CA ASP A 63 21.40 -33.14 8.37
C ASP A 63 20.93 -31.76 8.88
N GLU A 64 21.84 -30.78 8.95
CA GLU A 64 21.56 -29.41 9.40
C GLU A 64 21.96 -28.38 8.34
N LYS A 65 21.32 -27.21 8.41
CA LYS A 65 21.68 -26.07 7.56
C LYS A 65 23.02 -25.49 7.99
N ILE A 66 23.97 -25.39 7.07
CA ILE A 66 25.35 -24.96 7.36
C ILE A 66 25.65 -23.55 6.84
N VAL A 67 26.75 -22.98 7.36
CA VAL A 67 27.39 -21.79 6.78
C VAL A 67 28.40 -22.27 5.73
N LEU A 68 28.04 -22.15 4.46
CA LEU A 68 28.87 -22.63 3.35
C LEU A 68 30.15 -21.81 3.19
N LEU A 69 30.05 -20.48 3.30
CA LEU A 69 31.16 -19.54 3.16
C LEU A 69 31.06 -18.43 4.19
N TYR A 70 32.20 -17.96 4.67
CA TYR A 70 32.32 -16.83 5.59
C TYR A 70 33.63 -16.06 5.36
N GLY A 71 33.75 -14.85 5.91
CA GLY A 71 34.84 -13.91 5.61
C GLY A 71 34.35 -12.70 4.79
N PRO A 72 35.21 -11.78 4.32
CA PRO A 72 36.67 -11.75 4.43
C PRO A 72 37.19 -11.02 5.69
N TYR A 73 36.32 -10.73 6.67
CA TYR A 73 36.62 -9.96 7.90
C TYR A 73 37.07 -8.52 7.61
N GLU A 74 36.23 -7.73 6.95
CA GLU A 74 36.55 -6.33 6.64
C GLU A 74 36.41 -5.39 7.83
N THR A 75 37.32 -4.41 7.91
CA THR A 75 37.13 -3.26 8.80
C THR A 75 36.32 -2.18 8.09
N ILE A 76 35.18 -1.82 8.66
CA ILE A 76 34.25 -0.82 8.12
C ILE A 76 33.98 0.28 9.14
N LYS A 77 34.11 1.54 8.72
CA LYS A 77 33.79 2.72 9.53
C LYS A 77 32.28 2.99 9.58
N PRO A 78 31.75 3.79 10.53
CA PRO A 78 30.35 4.17 10.52
C PRO A 78 29.94 4.83 9.20
N GLY A 79 28.78 4.43 8.66
CA GLY A 79 28.30 4.93 7.38
C GLY A 79 27.32 4.01 6.67
N SER A 80 26.88 4.41 5.48
CA SER A 80 26.07 3.59 4.57
C SER A 80 26.94 2.94 3.50
N TYR A 81 26.65 1.67 3.21
CA TYR A 81 27.43 0.83 2.30
C TYR A 81 26.52 -0.02 1.41
N SER A 82 27.09 -0.53 0.33
CA SER A 82 26.51 -1.57 -0.50
C SER A 82 27.51 -2.72 -0.62
N VAL A 83 27.03 -3.95 -0.44
CA VAL A 83 27.77 -5.15 -0.81
C VAL A 83 27.23 -5.66 -2.15
N THR A 84 28.12 -5.97 -3.08
CA THR A 84 27.78 -6.54 -4.38
C THR A 84 28.48 -7.89 -4.52
N LEU A 85 27.71 -8.93 -4.86
CA LEU A 85 28.22 -10.28 -5.06
C LEU A 85 27.89 -10.73 -6.48
N ASP A 86 28.89 -11.27 -7.18
CA ASP A 86 28.76 -11.93 -8.48
C ASP A 86 28.79 -13.44 -8.26
N TYR A 87 27.73 -14.13 -8.66
CA TYR A 87 27.53 -15.54 -8.33
C TYR A 87 26.72 -16.28 -9.39
N THR A 88 26.74 -17.60 -9.30
CA THR A 88 25.76 -18.48 -9.94
C THR A 88 25.16 -19.39 -8.87
N ALA A 89 23.86 -19.60 -8.92
CA ALA A 89 23.16 -20.53 -8.03
C ALA A 89 22.08 -21.27 -8.84
N ASP A 90 21.87 -22.56 -8.59
CA ASP A 90 20.77 -23.32 -9.18
C ASP A 90 19.47 -23.20 -8.38
N SER A 91 19.55 -22.64 -7.17
CA SER A 91 18.45 -22.48 -6.23
C SER A 91 18.63 -21.19 -5.41
N LYS A 92 17.61 -20.84 -4.62
CA LYS A 92 17.61 -19.62 -3.80
C LYS A 92 18.53 -19.82 -2.59
N MET A 93 19.61 -19.03 -2.52
CA MET A 93 20.54 -19.05 -1.38
C MET A 93 20.29 -17.86 -0.44
N THR A 94 20.72 -17.98 0.81
CA THR A 94 20.64 -16.88 1.79
C THR A 94 22.04 -16.34 2.08
N CYS A 95 22.16 -15.01 2.10
CA CYS A 95 23.37 -14.31 2.51
C CYS A 95 23.09 -13.42 3.72
N ARG A 96 24.06 -13.39 4.65
CA ARG A 96 24.01 -12.63 5.89
C ARG A 96 25.27 -11.77 6.05
N LEU A 97 25.08 -10.53 6.48
CA LEU A 97 26.18 -9.71 7.00
C LEU A 97 26.29 -9.94 8.51
N PHE A 98 27.49 -10.21 8.99
CA PHE A 98 27.71 -10.61 10.38
C PHE A 98 28.99 -10.00 10.95
N SER A 99 29.04 -9.84 12.27
CA SER A 99 30.26 -9.57 13.04
C SER A 99 30.16 -10.34 14.35
N ALA A 100 31.25 -10.98 14.77
CA ALA A 100 31.23 -11.79 15.99
C ALA A 100 31.07 -10.93 17.24
N GLU A 101 31.69 -9.76 17.26
CA GLU A 101 31.73 -8.88 18.44
C GLU A 101 30.75 -7.70 18.38
N ARG A 102 30.28 -7.32 17.19
CA ARG A 102 29.67 -6.00 16.95
C ARG A 102 28.43 -6.04 16.05
N ASN A 103 27.74 -7.18 16.01
CA ASN A 103 26.60 -7.39 15.11
C ASN A 103 25.45 -6.37 15.31
N GLU A 104 25.25 -5.87 16.53
CA GLU A 104 24.20 -4.90 16.87
C GLU A 104 24.35 -3.55 16.16
N PHE A 105 25.55 -3.22 15.70
CA PHE A 105 25.82 -2.00 14.94
C PHE A 105 25.61 -2.17 13.43
N ILE A 106 25.40 -3.39 12.96
CA ILE A 106 25.09 -3.71 11.57
C ILE A 106 23.58 -3.67 11.38
N HIS A 107 23.10 -2.71 10.60
CA HIS A 107 21.70 -2.61 10.23
C HIS A 107 21.48 -3.22 8.85
N ALA A 108 21.44 -4.55 8.88
CA ALA A 108 21.11 -5.44 7.79
C ALA A 108 20.22 -6.56 8.34
N GLY A 109 19.33 -7.11 7.51
CA GLY A 109 18.88 -8.48 7.71
C GLY A 109 19.41 -9.39 6.60
N ASP A 110 18.99 -10.64 6.65
CA ASP A 110 19.34 -11.64 5.64
C ASP A 110 18.72 -11.27 4.29
N PHE A 111 19.45 -11.56 3.22
CA PHE A 111 19.03 -11.27 1.85
C PHE A 111 19.27 -12.46 0.94
N TYR A 112 18.50 -12.52 -0.15
CA TYR A 112 18.45 -13.70 -1.00
C TYR A 112 19.30 -13.54 -2.26
N LEU A 113 20.01 -14.61 -2.60
CA LEU A 113 20.66 -14.81 -3.89
C LEU A 113 19.69 -15.63 -4.76
N SER A 114 19.26 -15.03 -5.86
CA SER A 114 18.26 -15.59 -6.75
C SER A 114 18.96 -16.43 -7.83
N PRO A 115 18.45 -17.63 -8.18
CA PRO A 115 18.98 -18.42 -9.29
C PRO A 115 18.75 -17.75 -10.66
N ASN A 116 17.88 -16.73 -10.72
CA ASN A 116 17.60 -15.97 -11.93
C ASN A 116 18.51 -14.76 -12.11
N LYS A 117 19.51 -14.58 -11.24
CA LYS A 117 20.45 -13.47 -11.27
C LYS A 117 21.89 -13.96 -11.16
N TYR A 118 22.78 -13.20 -11.77
CA TYR A 118 24.24 -13.41 -11.66
C TYR A 118 24.92 -12.43 -10.73
N GLN A 119 24.17 -11.42 -10.27
CA GLN A 119 24.65 -10.40 -9.37
C GLN A 119 23.54 -9.97 -8.41
N VAL A 120 23.91 -9.71 -7.15
CA VAL A 120 23.06 -9.02 -6.18
C VAL A 120 23.81 -7.82 -5.64
N THR A 121 23.09 -6.73 -5.40
CA THR A 121 23.59 -5.60 -4.63
C THR A 121 22.65 -5.37 -3.45
N TYR A 122 23.22 -5.28 -2.25
CA TYR A 122 22.47 -5.12 -1.01
C TYR A 122 22.97 -3.91 -0.23
N ASN A 123 22.05 -2.99 0.10
CA ASN A 123 22.38 -1.78 0.84
C ASN A 123 22.19 -1.98 2.35
N PHE A 124 23.23 -1.65 3.12
CA PHE A 124 23.22 -1.72 4.58
C PHE A 124 23.84 -0.45 5.18
N TYR A 125 23.75 -0.31 6.51
CA TYR A 125 24.45 0.77 7.20
C TYR A 125 24.96 0.30 8.55
N VAL A 126 25.99 1.00 9.02
CA VAL A 126 26.77 0.66 10.19
C VAL A 126 26.83 1.89 11.10
N THR A 127 26.47 1.73 12.37
CA THR A 127 26.41 2.86 13.33
C THR A 127 27.70 3.07 14.12
N GLN A 128 28.53 2.03 14.27
CA GLN A 128 29.86 2.10 14.89
C GLN A 128 30.87 1.30 14.06
N SER A 129 32.16 1.59 14.19
CA SER A 129 33.19 0.82 13.46
C SER A 129 33.07 -0.69 13.73
N ILE A 130 33.09 -1.48 12.66
CA ILE A 130 33.18 -2.94 12.65
C ILE A 130 34.61 -3.30 12.23
N TYR A 131 35.22 -4.30 12.85
CA TYR A 131 36.61 -4.69 12.56
C TYR A 131 36.71 -6.04 11.84
N ASP A 132 35.62 -6.81 11.87
CA ASP A 132 35.51 -8.21 11.48
C ASP A 132 34.26 -8.46 10.64
N LEU A 133 33.90 -7.55 9.72
CA LEU A 133 32.67 -7.72 8.93
C LEU A 133 32.80 -8.95 8.03
N GLU A 134 31.86 -9.87 8.22
CA GLU A 134 31.72 -11.09 7.44
C GLU A 134 30.52 -10.99 6.49
N ILE A 135 30.72 -11.52 5.30
CA ILE A 135 29.70 -11.89 4.32
C ILE A 135 29.59 -13.41 4.42
N ARG A 136 28.44 -13.90 4.88
CA ARG A 136 28.19 -15.33 5.05
C ARG A 136 27.19 -15.82 4.03
N ILE A 137 27.47 -16.96 3.40
CA ILE A 137 26.48 -17.76 2.67
C ILE A 137 25.95 -18.78 3.68
N VAL A 138 24.70 -18.62 4.08
CA VAL A 138 24.07 -19.34 5.20
C VAL A 138 22.87 -20.13 4.72
N ASP A 139 22.34 -20.97 5.62
CA ASP A 139 21.14 -21.78 5.40
C ASP A 139 21.25 -22.78 4.24
N TYR A 140 22.47 -23.17 3.86
CA TYR A 140 22.75 -24.12 2.78
C TYR A 140 22.38 -25.54 3.21
N SER A 141 21.61 -26.27 2.39
CA SER A 141 21.09 -27.59 2.73
C SER A 141 21.91 -28.78 2.21
N GLY A 142 22.87 -28.55 1.31
CA GLY A 142 23.73 -29.63 0.77
C GLY A 142 23.48 -29.95 -0.69
N ASP A 143 22.26 -29.69 -1.15
CA ASP A 143 21.75 -30.09 -2.47
C ASP A 143 22.00 -29.02 -3.55
N GLU A 144 22.32 -27.79 -3.16
CA GLU A 144 22.38 -26.64 -4.05
C GLU A 144 23.75 -26.51 -4.76
N ALA A 145 23.78 -26.28 -6.07
CA ALA A 145 24.99 -25.85 -6.76
C ALA A 145 25.17 -24.33 -6.63
N PHE A 146 26.34 -23.90 -6.17
CA PHE A 146 26.65 -22.48 -5.95
C PHE A 146 28.07 -22.14 -6.36
N THR A 147 28.27 -20.96 -6.93
CA THR A 147 29.61 -20.41 -7.17
C THR A 147 29.63 -18.91 -6.85
N LEU A 148 30.58 -18.48 -6.03
CA LEU A 148 30.90 -17.08 -5.81
C LEU A 148 32.13 -16.71 -6.65
N SER A 149 31.96 -15.75 -7.56
CA SER A 149 32.95 -15.34 -8.56
C SER A 149 33.44 -13.90 -8.39
N GLY A 150 32.72 -13.09 -7.61
CA GLY A 150 33.11 -11.72 -7.29
C GLY A 150 32.43 -11.21 -6.02
N ALA A 151 33.13 -10.37 -5.27
CA ALA A 151 32.56 -9.67 -4.14
C ALA A 151 33.18 -8.27 -4.04
N SER A 152 32.38 -7.28 -3.67
CA SER A 152 32.86 -5.91 -3.44
C SER A 152 32.02 -5.20 -2.40
N ILE A 153 32.63 -4.26 -1.69
CA ILE A 153 31.96 -3.38 -0.75
C ILE A 153 32.27 -1.93 -1.12
N GLY A 154 31.23 -1.13 -1.28
CA GLY A 154 31.34 0.29 -1.59
C GLY A 154 30.62 1.16 -0.57
N SER A 155 31.19 2.32 -0.25
CA SER A 155 30.47 3.34 0.52
C SER A 155 29.43 4.03 -0.37
N THR A 156 28.29 4.41 0.20
CA THR A 156 27.19 5.04 -0.55
C THR A 156 26.86 6.42 0.00
N THR A 157 26.15 7.23 -0.80
CA THR A 157 25.63 8.55 -0.39
C THR A 157 24.23 8.48 0.24
N ARG A 158 23.73 7.28 0.57
CA ARG A 158 22.36 7.05 1.05
C ARG A 158 22.01 7.89 2.29
N ASP A 159 22.84 7.81 3.31
CA ASP A 159 22.72 8.60 4.55
C ASP A 159 22.66 10.11 4.28
N MET A 160 23.51 10.63 3.38
CA MET A 160 23.54 12.04 3.03
C MET A 160 22.28 12.47 2.27
N ARG A 161 21.77 11.65 1.35
CA ARG A 161 20.50 11.92 0.65
C ARG A 161 19.33 11.96 1.63
N VAL A 162 19.27 10.99 2.56
CA VAL A 162 18.27 10.95 3.63
C VAL A 162 18.38 12.17 4.54
N LEU A 163 19.60 12.58 4.91
CA LEU A 163 19.85 13.76 5.74
C LEU A 163 19.37 15.05 5.06
N VAL A 164 19.76 15.27 3.80
CA VAL A 164 19.33 16.45 3.02
C VAL A 164 17.81 16.49 2.90
N PHE A 165 17.18 15.36 2.57
CA PHE A 165 15.72 15.30 2.47
C PHE A 165 15.05 15.57 3.82
N THR A 166 15.54 14.96 4.89
CA THR A 166 14.98 15.13 6.24
C THR A 166 15.12 16.57 6.71
N TRP A 167 16.23 17.23 6.38
CA TRP A 167 16.44 18.65 6.65
C TRP A 167 15.42 19.54 5.93
N ILE A 168 15.21 19.30 4.63
CA ILE A 168 14.20 20.04 3.84
C ILE A 168 12.81 19.82 4.43
N ALA A 169 12.44 18.57 4.71
CA ALA A 169 11.15 18.23 5.31
C ALA A 169 10.98 18.91 6.69
N PHE A 170 12.02 18.90 7.53
CA PHE A 170 12.04 19.59 8.81
C PHE A 170 11.80 21.09 8.66
N CYS A 171 12.50 21.77 7.74
CA CYS A 171 12.32 23.21 7.49
C CYS A 171 10.88 23.51 7.05
N LEU A 172 10.34 22.74 6.10
CA LEU A 172 8.97 22.92 5.62
C LEU A 172 7.92 22.73 6.74
N ILE A 173 8.12 21.72 7.59
CA ILE A 173 7.26 21.44 8.74
C ILE A 173 7.39 22.58 9.76
N PHE A 174 8.62 22.95 10.14
CA PHE A 174 8.89 24.03 11.09
C PHE A 174 8.27 25.35 10.61
N ASP A 175 8.44 25.70 9.35
CA ASP A 175 7.87 26.89 8.73
C ASP A 175 6.35 26.88 8.74
N PHE A 176 5.75 25.72 8.47
CA PHE A 176 4.31 25.57 8.57
C PHE A 176 3.83 25.88 10.00
N PHE A 177 4.45 25.29 11.01
CA PHE A 177 4.09 25.52 12.42
C PHE A 177 4.40 26.95 12.90
N ALA A 178 5.53 27.52 12.50
CA ALA A 178 5.99 28.82 12.98
C ALA A 178 5.32 30.00 12.23
N PHE A 179 5.09 29.86 10.92
CA PHE A 179 4.81 30.99 10.02
C PHE A 179 3.48 30.92 9.29
N SER A 180 2.86 29.75 9.16
CA SER A 180 1.58 29.60 8.45
C SER A 180 0.46 30.34 9.17
N LYS A 181 -0.25 31.23 8.44
CA LYS A 181 -1.49 31.85 8.94
C LYS A 181 -2.58 30.80 9.15
N PHE A 182 -2.62 29.80 8.26
CA PHE A 182 -3.58 28.71 8.37
C PHE A 182 -3.40 27.94 9.68
N PHE A 183 -2.17 27.56 10.03
CA PHE A 183 -1.89 26.88 11.29
C PHE A 183 -2.27 27.74 12.50
N LYS A 184 -1.91 29.03 12.50
CA LYS A 184 -2.24 29.93 13.63
C LYS A 184 -3.74 30.06 13.85
N ASN A 185 -4.52 30.13 12.79
CA ASN A 185 -5.98 30.24 12.86
C ASN A 185 -6.65 28.91 13.25
N ASN A 186 -6.04 27.77 12.93
CA ASN A 186 -6.63 26.43 13.12
C ASN A 186 -5.78 25.54 14.04
N ARG A 187 -5.01 26.14 14.96
CA ARG A 187 -3.96 25.44 15.72
C ARG A 187 -4.49 24.21 16.45
N ASN A 188 -5.55 24.39 17.22
CA ASN A 188 -6.10 23.32 18.06
C ASN A 188 -6.62 22.17 17.20
N THR A 189 -7.29 22.48 16.09
CA THR A 189 -7.79 21.50 15.12
C THR A 189 -6.65 20.71 14.50
N VAL A 190 -5.60 21.39 13.99
CA VAL A 190 -4.44 20.72 13.39
C VAL A 190 -3.74 19.81 14.39
N LEU A 191 -3.52 20.29 15.62
CA LEU A 191 -2.90 19.47 16.68
C LEU A 191 -3.79 18.28 17.07
N ALA A 192 -5.11 18.46 17.13
CA ALA A 192 -6.04 17.37 17.41
C ALA A 192 -6.00 16.30 16.30
N LEU A 193 -5.97 16.68 15.03
CA LEU A 193 -5.87 15.73 13.91
C LEU A 193 -4.54 14.98 13.91
N LEU A 194 -3.43 15.65 14.25
CA LEU A 194 -2.13 14.99 14.41
C LEU A 194 -2.13 14.01 15.60
N ALA A 195 -2.76 14.37 16.72
CA ALA A 195 -2.90 13.49 17.87
C ALA A 195 -3.78 12.28 17.56
N ILE A 196 -4.86 12.45 16.79
CA ILE A 196 -5.72 11.36 16.32
C ILE A 196 -4.93 10.41 15.38
N ALA A 197 -4.18 10.96 14.42
CA ALA A 197 -3.35 10.16 13.54
C ALA A 197 -2.30 9.37 14.33
N PHE A 198 -1.66 10.02 15.31
CA PHE A 198 -0.72 9.35 16.20
C PHE A 198 -1.39 8.21 16.99
N ALA A 199 -2.54 8.46 17.62
CA ALA A 199 -3.29 7.42 18.34
C ALA A 199 -3.67 6.24 17.44
N GLY A 200 -4.09 6.50 16.20
CA GLY A 200 -4.40 5.45 15.21
C GLY A 200 -3.19 4.71 14.65
N THR A 201 -1.96 5.13 15.00
CA THR A 201 -0.70 4.53 14.50
C THR A 201 0.30 4.16 15.59
N VAL A 202 -0.09 4.30 16.85
CA VAL A 202 0.82 4.14 18.00
C VAL A 202 1.47 2.75 18.04
N ALA A 203 0.76 1.71 17.61
CA ALA A 203 1.29 0.36 17.53
C ALA A 203 2.51 0.25 16.60
N TYR A 204 2.68 1.08 15.58
CA TYR A 204 3.87 1.06 14.72
C TYR A 204 5.05 1.89 15.25
N MET A 205 5.01 2.34 16.51
CA MET A 205 6.13 3.09 17.12
C MET A 205 7.27 2.18 17.61
N PHE A 206 7.14 0.85 17.62
CA PHE A 206 8.25 -0.07 17.91
C PHE A 206 9.25 -0.19 16.74
N PRO A 207 10.52 -0.59 16.96
CA PRO A 207 11.49 -0.76 15.86
C PRO A 207 11.15 -1.95 14.95
N GLY A 208 10.87 -1.71 13.67
CA GLY A 208 10.52 -2.75 12.69
C GLY A 208 9.01 -2.84 12.39
N ILE A 209 8.53 -3.88 11.70
CA ILE A 209 7.10 -4.08 11.37
C ILE A 209 6.68 -5.51 11.72
N ALA A 210 5.52 -5.67 12.37
CA ALA A 210 4.89 -6.96 12.60
C ALA A 210 4.31 -7.52 11.29
N PRO A 211 4.34 -8.84 11.07
CA PRO A 211 3.77 -9.44 9.87
C PRO A 211 2.27 -9.16 9.79
N GLY A 212 1.78 -8.93 8.57
CA GLY A 212 0.36 -8.82 8.26
C GLY A 212 0.05 -9.55 6.97
N HIS A 213 -1.21 -9.93 6.75
CA HIS A 213 -1.59 -10.87 5.70
C HIS A 213 -1.15 -10.41 4.30
N ASP A 214 -1.41 -9.15 3.94
CA ASP A 214 -1.09 -8.56 2.64
C ASP A 214 0.23 -7.77 2.66
N PHE A 215 0.97 -7.78 3.77
CA PHE A 215 2.16 -6.94 3.94
C PHE A 215 3.25 -7.23 2.88
N PRO A 216 3.66 -8.49 2.61
CA PRO A 216 4.65 -8.81 1.58
C PRO A 216 4.25 -8.31 0.18
N TYR A 217 2.97 -8.45 -0.17
CA TYR A 217 2.44 -7.98 -1.45
C TYR A 217 2.57 -6.46 -1.60
N HIS A 218 2.21 -5.69 -0.58
CA HIS A 218 2.22 -4.24 -0.67
C HIS A 218 3.61 -3.60 -0.59
N ILE A 219 4.56 -4.19 0.16
CA ILE A 219 5.94 -3.72 0.13
C ILE A 219 6.59 -3.97 -1.24
N LEU A 220 6.30 -5.11 -1.90
CA LEU A 220 6.77 -5.35 -3.26
C LEU A 220 6.17 -4.39 -4.28
N ARG A 221 4.95 -3.89 -4.06
CA ARG A 221 4.40 -2.81 -4.89
C ARG A 221 5.19 -1.52 -4.74
N ILE A 222 5.56 -1.14 -3.50
CA ILE A 222 6.39 0.05 -3.26
C ILE A 222 7.75 -0.11 -3.95
N GLU A 223 8.41 -1.27 -3.79
CA GLU A 223 9.70 -1.55 -4.43
C GLU A 223 9.57 -1.62 -5.95
N GLY A 224 8.49 -2.18 -6.48
CA GLY A 224 8.22 -2.26 -7.93
C GLY A 224 8.03 -0.89 -8.57
N ILE A 225 7.33 0.02 -7.89
CA ILE A 225 7.21 1.43 -8.35
C ILE A 225 8.58 2.11 -8.26
N ALA A 226 9.33 1.91 -7.18
CA ALA A 226 10.66 2.50 -7.04
C ALA A 226 11.64 2.00 -8.13
N ASP A 227 11.61 0.71 -8.45
CA ASP A 227 12.41 0.09 -9.52
C ASP A 227 12.01 0.60 -10.91
N GLY A 228 10.70 0.66 -11.20
CA GLY A 228 10.17 1.21 -12.44
C GLY A 228 10.56 2.67 -12.66
N LEU A 229 10.46 3.51 -11.61
CA LEU A 229 10.88 4.91 -11.66
C LEU A 229 12.39 5.06 -11.90
N ARG A 230 13.23 4.24 -11.27
CA ARG A 230 14.69 4.20 -11.53
C ARG A 230 15.00 3.80 -12.96
N SER A 231 14.16 2.96 -13.55
CA SER A 231 14.23 2.51 -14.95
C SER A 231 13.61 3.50 -15.95
N GLY A 232 13.24 4.71 -15.51
CA GLY A 232 12.68 5.75 -16.37
C GLY A 232 11.22 5.54 -16.78
N GLN A 233 10.51 4.60 -16.15
CA GLN A 233 9.09 4.34 -16.43
C GLN A 233 8.21 5.26 -15.59
N PHE A 234 7.28 5.97 -16.24
CA PHE A 234 6.25 6.75 -15.57
C PHE A 234 5.00 6.90 -16.44
N PRO A 235 3.79 6.59 -15.94
CA PRO A 235 3.52 5.80 -14.73
C PRO A 235 4.07 4.38 -14.85
N VAL A 236 4.52 3.80 -13.74
CA VAL A 236 4.93 2.40 -13.65
C VAL A 236 3.71 1.49 -13.74
N ARG A 237 3.67 0.62 -14.75
CA ARG A 237 2.55 -0.31 -15.02
C ARG A 237 2.88 -1.75 -14.74
N MET A 238 4.12 -2.13 -14.98
CA MET A 238 4.63 -3.48 -14.81
C MET A 238 5.64 -3.49 -13.68
N HIS A 239 5.39 -4.29 -12.64
CA HIS A 239 6.29 -4.38 -11.48
C HIS A 239 7.23 -5.56 -11.69
N SER A 240 8.44 -5.26 -12.16
CA SER A 240 9.54 -6.20 -12.47
C SER A 240 9.97 -7.04 -11.27
N VAL A 241 9.86 -6.51 -10.05
CA VAL A 241 10.37 -7.15 -8.82
C VAL A 241 9.59 -8.40 -8.39
N PHE A 242 8.36 -8.55 -8.88
CA PHE A 242 7.52 -9.71 -8.56
C PHE A 242 7.96 -10.96 -9.31
N MET A 243 7.63 -12.12 -8.72
CA MET A 243 7.91 -13.45 -9.27
C MET A 243 9.41 -13.60 -9.60
N ASP A 244 10.23 -13.16 -8.65
CA ASP A 244 11.69 -13.15 -8.73
C ASP A 244 12.31 -12.46 -9.97
N GLY A 245 11.56 -11.58 -10.63
CA GLY A 245 11.99 -10.93 -11.86
C GLY A 245 11.05 -11.15 -13.04
N PHE A 246 10.13 -12.10 -12.99
CA PHE A 246 9.23 -12.41 -14.11
C PHE A 246 8.22 -11.30 -14.39
N GLY A 247 7.91 -10.48 -13.38
CA GLY A 247 7.07 -9.30 -13.49
C GLY A 247 5.58 -9.57 -13.27
N TYR A 248 4.87 -8.55 -12.79
CA TYR A 248 3.44 -8.64 -12.48
C TYR A 248 2.73 -7.30 -12.76
N PRO A 249 1.55 -7.28 -13.43
CA PRO A 249 0.90 -6.07 -13.95
C PRO A 249 0.09 -5.29 -12.90
N ASN A 250 0.64 -5.14 -11.69
CA ASN A 250 -0.03 -4.47 -10.58
C ASN A 250 -0.44 -3.03 -10.91
N GLY A 251 0.44 -2.24 -11.53
CA GLY A 251 0.15 -0.84 -11.90
C GLY A 251 -0.86 -0.67 -13.04
N VAL A 252 -1.35 -1.79 -13.61
CA VAL A 252 -2.49 -1.83 -14.54
C VAL A 252 -3.79 -2.17 -13.83
N PHE A 253 -3.78 -3.19 -12.96
CA PHE A 253 -4.99 -3.71 -12.31
C PHE A 253 -5.32 -3.07 -10.96
N TYR A 254 -4.34 -2.46 -10.30
CA TYR A 254 -4.46 -1.94 -8.93
C TYR A 254 -4.09 -0.45 -8.86
N GLY A 255 -4.81 0.30 -8.03
CA GLY A 255 -4.51 1.72 -7.78
C GLY A 255 -3.21 1.92 -7.01
N ASP A 256 -2.21 2.53 -7.65
CA ASP A 256 -0.87 2.75 -7.10
C ASP A 256 -0.56 4.22 -6.72
N VAL A 257 -1.44 5.18 -7.05
CA VAL A 257 -1.10 6.62 -7.01
C VAL A 257 -0.52 7.07 -5.65
N PHE A 258 -1.10 6.61 -4.55
CA PHE A 258 -0.61 6.96 -3.21
C PHE A 258 0.69 6.24 -2.83
N LEU A 259 0.99 5.08 -3.44
CA LEU A 259 2.23 4.33 -3.22
C LEU A 259 3.45 4.96 -3.91
N TYR A 260 3.26 5.91 -4.83
CA TYR A 260 4.37 6.71 -5.34
C TYR A 260 5.06 7.52 -4.23
N ILE A 261 4.33 7.91 -3.18
CA ILE A 261 4.90 8.64 -2.03
C ILE A 261 5.98 7.81 -1.33
N PRO A 262 5.69 6.60 -0.80
CA PRO A 262 6.72 5.76 -0.20
C PRO A 262 7.76 5.27 -1.21
N ALA A 263 7.41 5.08 -2.49
CA ALA A 263 8.39 4.70 -3.51
C ALA A 263 9.44 5.80 -3.75
N ILE A 264 9.05 7.08 -3.75
CA ILE A 264 9.99 8.20 -3.85
C ILE A 264 10.91 8.24 -2.61
N LEU A 265 10.36 8.00 -1.41
CA LEU A 265 11.17 7.89 -0.18
C LEU A 265 12.19 6.74 -0.27
N ARG A 266 11.82 5.62 -0.89
CA ARG A 266 12.74 4.51 -1.19
C ARG A 266 13.85 4.90 -2.15
N ILE A 267 13.56 5.69 -3.18
CA ILE A 267 14.57 6.21 -4.11
C ILE A 267 15.56 7.14 -3.38
N ILE A 268 15.05 8.02 -2.51
CA ILE A 268 15.89 8.90 -1.69
C ILE A 268 16.88 8.09 -0.83
N GLY A 269 16.42 7.00 -0.22
CA GLY A 269 17.27 6.08 0.55
C GLY A 269 16.72 5.66 1.91
N PHE A 270 15.47 5.98 2.23
CA PHE A 270 14.82 5.47 3.44
C PHE A 270 14.66 3.95 3.37
N SER A 271 14.69 3.25 4.51
CA SER A 271 14.40 1.81 4.54
C SER A 271 12.95 1.51 4.16
N ILE A 272 12.67 0.27 3.75
CA ILE A 272 11.31 -0.21 3.46
C ILE A 272 10.39 0.05 4.65
N ASN A 273 10.86 -0.30 5.85
CA ASN A 273 10.07 -0.10 7.07
C ASN A 273 9.71 1.36 7.33
N THR A 274 10.67 2.29 7.19
CA THR A 274 10.39 3.72 7.41
C THR A 274 9.41 4.25 6.36
N CYS A 275 9.55 3.84 5.10
CA CYS A 275 8.62 4.25 4.04
C CYS A 275 7.19 3.79 4.31
N TYR A 276 7.01 2.52 4.68
CA TYR A 276 5.69 1.97 4.99
C TYR A 276 5.05 2.65 6.22
N LYS A 277 5.82 2.88 7.29
CA LYS A 277 5.30 3.56 8.49
C LYS A 277 4.89 5.01 8.23
N LEU A 278 5.70 5.75 7.47
CA LEU A 278 5.36 7.11 7.06
C LEU A 278 4.11 7.13 6.19
N TYR A 279 3.94 6.13 5.31
CA TYR A 279 2.72 5.96 4.54
C TYR A 279 1.51 5.73 5.43
N VAL A 280 1.56 4.76 6.35
CA VAL A 280 0.47 4.44 7.30
C VAL A 280 0.09 5.66 8.14
N PHE A 281 1.06 6.40 8.67
CA PHE A 281 0.82 7.66 9.37
C PHE A 281 0.16 8.72 8.47
N GLY A 282 0.65 8.85 7.23
CA GLY A 282 0.09 9.73 6.22
C GLY A 282 -1.39 9.45 5.94
N VAL A 283 -1.77 8.18 5.76
CA VAL A 283 -3.19 7.84 5.54
C VAL A 283 -4.02 7.90 6.81
N ALA A 284 -3.46 7.68 8.01
CA ALA A 284 -4.16 7.95 9.26
C ALA A 284 -4.50 9.45 9.41
N LEU A 285 -3.55 10.33 9.07
CA LEU A 285 -3.79 11.77 9.05
C LEU A 285 -4.79 12.18 7.96
N LEU A 286 -4.70 11.59 6.76
CA LEU A 286 -5.68 11.78 5.70
C LEU A 286 -7.08 11.37 6.17
N THR A 287 -7.19 10.20 6.81
CA THR A 287 -8.45 9.69 7.37
C THR A 287 -9.02 10.63 8.43
N ALA A 288 -8.19 11.11 9.36
CA ALA A 288 -8.62 12.07 10.37
C ALA A 288 -9.14 13.37 9.73
N ALA A 289 -8.41 13.88 8.73
CA ALA A 289 -8.74 15.11 8.04
C ALA A 289 -10.02 14.99 7.20
N THR A 290 -10.23 13.90 6.47
CA THR A 290 -11.43 13.68 5.65
C THR A 290 -12.67 13.41 6.52
N THR A 291 -12.52 12.68 7.63
CA THR A 291 -13.62 12.49 8.58
C THR A 291 -13.98 13.80 9.31
N TYR A 292 -12.98 14.61 9.69
CA TYR A 292 -13.24 15.94 10.21
C TYR A 292 -13.91 16.84 9.17
N PHE A 293 -13.46 16.82 7.92
CA PHE A 293 -14.09 17.54 6.81
C PHE A 293 -15.55 17.16 6.61
N MET A 294 -15.87 15.86 6.71
CA MET A 294 -17.24 15.37 6.72
C MET A 294 -17.99 15.94 7.93
N GLY A 295 -17.42 15.81 9.13
CA GLY A 295 -18.06 16.32 10.35
C GLY A 295 -18.37 17.81 10.30
N ARG A 296 -17.50 18.64 9.71
CA ARG A 296 -17.74 20.09 9.51
C ARG A 296 -18.87 20.41 8.53
N ARG A 297 -19.28 19.46 7.70
CA ARG A 297 -20.39 19.61 6.74
C ARG A 297 -21.70 19.02 7.24
N VAL A 298 -21.63 18.12 8.21
CA VAL A 298 -22.77 17.37 8.73
C VAL A 298 -23.23 17.95 10.07
N PHE A 299 -22.30 18.28 10.96
CA PHE A 299 -22.56 18.64 12.35
C PHE A 299 -22.44 20.14 12.60
N ALA A 300 -23.20 20.64 13.58
CA ALA A 300 -23.15 22.05 13.98
C ALA A 300 -21.88 22.36 14.79
N HIS A 301 -21.45 21.46 15.68
CA HIS A 301 -20.34 21.71 16.58
C HIS A 301 -19.02 21.10 16.08
N GLU A 302 -17.96 21.90 16.14
CA GLU A 302 -16.61 21.47 15.77
C GLU A 302 -16.09 20.32 16.65
N LYS A 303 -16.40 20.36 17.96
CA LYS A 303 -16.01 19.30 18.89
C LYS A 303 -16.58 17.93 18.45
N THR A 304 -17.84 17.90 17.99
CA THR A 304 -18.47 16.70 17.43
C THR A 304 -17.66 16.15 16.26
N ALA A 305 -17.24 17.02 15.33
CA ALA A 305 -16.45 16.61 14.17
C ALA A 305 -15.08 16.01 14.57
N VAL A 306 -14.41 16.57 15.58
CA VAL A 306 -13.13 16.02 16.09
C VAL A 306 -13.34 14.66 16.76
N VAL A 307 -14.37 14.51 17.59
CA VAL A 307 -14.64 13.24 18.29
C VAL A 307 -15.08 12.13 17.34
N VAL A 308 -15.86 12.47 16.32
CA VAL A 308 -16.20 11.52 15.24
C VAL A 308 -14.95 11.11 14.45
N ALA A 309 -14.03 12.04 14.18
CA ALA A 309 -12.75 11.71 13.53
C ALA A 309 -11.89 10.77 14.38
N LEU A 310 -11.79 11.00 15.70
CA LEU A 310 -11.11 10.09 16.63
C LEU A 310 -11.73 8.69 16.56
N ALA A 311 -13.05 8.59 16.77
CA ALA A 311 -13.77 7.31 16.79
C ALA A 311 -13.63 6.53 15.48
N TYR A 312 -13.59 7.21 14.33
CA TYR A 312 -13.42 6.58 13.03
C TYR A 312 -11.99 6.08 12.79
N VAL A 313 -10.98 6.85 13.19
CA VAL A 313 -9.56 6.47 13.01
C VAL A 313 -9.17 5.30 13.90
N THR A 314 -9.76 5.21 15.10
CA THR A 314 -9.45 4.19 16.11
C THR A 314 -10.47 3.05 16.18
N CYS A 315 -11.40 2.95 15.22
CA CYS A 315 -12.38 1.86 15.24
C CYS A 315 -11.72 0.51 14.91
N SER A 316 -12.23 -0.57 15.52
CA SER A 316 -11.65 -1.91 15.42
C SER A 316 -11.42 -2.36 13.98
N TYR A 317 -12.44 -2.26 13.13
CA TYR A 317 -12.36 -2.68 11.73
C TYR A 317 -11.19 -2.01 10.99
N ARG A 318 -11.00 -0.71 11.21
CA ARG A 318 -9.89 0.03 10.57
C ARG A 318 -8.54 -0.39 11.13
N LEU A 319 -8.42 -0.63 12.44
CA LEU A 319 -7.18 -1.12 13.04
C LEU A 319 -6.79 -2.50 12.48
N VAL A 320 -7.77 -3.41 12.33
CA VAL A 320 -7.55 -4.72 11.69
C VAL A 320 -7.05 -4.55 10.26
N ASP A 321 -7.66 -3.68 9.46
CA ASP A 321 -7.23 -3.45 8.08
C ASP A 321 -5.81 -2.88 7.97
N VAL A 322 -5.42 -1.98 8.89
CA VAL A 322 -4.10 -1.34 8.87
C VAL A 322 -3.01 -2.29 9.33
N PHE A 323 -3.24 -3.04 10.41
CA PHE A 323 -2.16 -3.74 11.11
C PHE A 323 -2.17 -5.25 10.91
N VAL A 324 -3.33 -5.89 11.07
CA VAL A 324 -3.46 -7.35 10.98
C VAL A 324 -3.44 -7.78 9.52
N ARG A 325 -4.32 -7.17 8.72
CA ARG A 325 -4.41 -7.46 7.28
C ARG A 325 -3.32 -6.76 6.49
N SER A 326 -2.89 -5.58 6.92
CA SER A 326 -2.03 -4.69 6.11
C SER A 326 -2.61 -4.45 4.70
N ALA A 327 -3.94 -4.35 4.60
CA ALA A 327 -4.67 -4.23 3.34
C ALA A 327 -4.60 -2.79 2.80
N VAL A 328 -3.45 -2.41 2.23
CA VAL A 328 -3.12 -1.03 1.88
C VAL A 328 -4.13 -0.35 0.99
N GLY A 329 -4.67 -1.07 -0.01
CA GLY A 329 -5.73 -0.52 -0.85
C GLY A 329 -6.97 -0.17 -0.04
N GLU A 330 -7.46 -1.12 0.76
CA GLU A 330 -8.72 -1.00 1.50
C GLU A 330 -8.64 0.09 2.59
N TYR A 331 -7.62 0.07 3.46
CA TYR A 331 -7.55 1.07 4.53
C TYR A 331 -7.29 2.50 3.99
N THR A 332 -6.66 2.64 2.82
CA THR A 332 -6.52 3.94 2.16
C THR A 332 -7.84 4.38 1.54
N ALA A 333 -8.65 3.45 1.01
CA ALA A 333 -10.00 3.73 0.53
C ALA A 333 -10.94 4.19 1.67
N LEU A 334 -10.80 3.64 2.89
CA LEU A 334 -11.53 4.11 4.07
C LEU A 334 -11.30 5.60 4.36
N ALA A 335 -10.14 6.16 3.98
CA ALA A 335 -9.89 7.60 4.12
C ALA A 335 -10.79 8.45 3.20
N PHE A 336 -11.33 7.89 2.11
CA PHE A 336 -12.16 8.62 1.14
C PHE A 336 -13.66 8.40 1.31
N TYR A 337 -14.09 7.37 2.04
CA TYR A 337 -15.52 7.17 2.35
C TYR A 337 -16.16 8.39 3.02
N PRO A 338 -15.53 9.08 4.00
CA PRO A 338 -16.10 10.29 4.59
C PRO A 338 -16.31 11.43 3.58
N VAL A 339 -15.45 11.54 2.56
CA VAL A 339 -15.58 12.57 1.50
C VAL A 339 -16.82 12.31 0.66
N VAL A 340 -17.03 11.05 0.24
CA VAL A 340 -18.24 10.64 -0.48
C VAL A 340 -19.48 10.88 0.39
N ALA A 341 -19.44 10.45 1.65
CA ALA A 341 -20.55 10.62 2.58
C ALA A 341 -20.90 12.10 2.82
N ALA A 342 -19.91 12.98 2.93
CA ALA A 342 -20.12 14.42 3.05
C ALA A 342 -20.86 15.01 1.83
N ALA A 343 -20.47 14.61 0.62
CA ALA A 343 -21.14 15.08 -0.60
C ALA A 343 -22.59 14.59 -0.68
N ILE A 344 -22.83 13.32 -0.38
CA ILE A 344 -24.17 12.71 -0.39
C ILE A 344 -25.06 13.30 0.71
N TRP A 345 -24.51 13.53 1.90
CA TRP A 345 -25.22 14.21 2.97
C TRP A 345 -25.68 15.59 2.52
N GLN A 346 -24.77 16.43 2.00
CA GLN A 346 -25.13 17.77 1.50
C GLN A 346 -26.12 17.74 0.33
N LEU A 347 -26.06 16.71 -0.51
CA LEU A 347 -26.96 16.56 -1.66
C LEU A 347 -28.40 16.28 -1.21
N TYR A 348 -28.59 15.41 -0.20
CA TYR A 348 -29.93 14.95 0.22
C TYR A 348 -30.47 15.63 1.48
N THR A 349 -29.61 16.24 2.28
CA THR A 349 -29.96 16.97 3.52
C THR A 349 -29.66 18.46 3.36
N GLY A 350 -30.31 19.34 4.11
CA GLY A 350 -30.21 20.80 3.96
C GLY A 350 -31.28 21.47 3.08
N LYS A 351 -31.31 22.82 3.08
CA LYS A 351 -32.25 23.64 2.29
C LYS A 351 -31.76 23.81 0.86
N ASP A 352 -32.66 23.65 -0.12
CA ASP A 352 -32.32 23.69 -1.56
C ASP A 352 -31.68 25.03 -1.98
N SER A 353 -32.09 26.15 -1.37
CA SER A 353 -31.58 27.51 -1.65
C SER A 353 -30.12 27.74 -1.24
N GLU A 354 -29.54 26.86 -0.42
CA GLU A 354 -28.19 27.02 0.12
C GLU A 354 -27.19 26.00 -0.47
N ARG A 355 -27.64 25.11 -1.37
CA ARG A 355 -26.80 24.05 -1.95
C ARG A 355 -25.96 24.55 -3.11
N ASP A 356 -24.65 24.45 -2.96
CA ASP A 356 -23.73 24.54 -4.10
C ASP A 356 -23.55 23.16 -4.76
N TYR A 357 -24.44 22.85 -5.71
CA TYR A 357 -24.38 21.61 -6.49
C TYR A 357 -23.06 21.43 -7.25
N LYS A 358 -22.35 22.51 -7.61
CA LYS A 358 -21.03 22.38 -8.26
C LYS A 358 -20.01 21.88 -7.25
N SER A 359 -19.91 22.51 -6.08
CA SER A 359 -19.01 22.06 -5.01
C SER A 359 -19.33 20.63 -4.56
N ILE A 360 -20.61 20.26 -4.47
CA ILE A 360 -21.03 18.88 -4.14
C ILE A 360 -20.56 17.90 -5.22
N SER A 361 -20.76 18.22 -6.52
CA SER A 361 -20.31 17.36 -7.62
C SER A 361 -18.79 17.16 -7.63
N LEU A 362 -18.02 18.21 -7.33
CA LEU A 362 -16.56 18.11 -7.21
C LEU A 362 -16.16 17.25 -6.00
N THR A 363 -16.79 17.45 -4.85
CA THR A 363 -16.50 16.67 -3.63
C THR A 363 -16.81 15.18 -3.85
N LEU A 364 -17.94 14.86 -4.48
CA LEU A 364 -18.30 13.49 -4.83
C LEU A 364 -17.29 12.88 -5.80
N ALA A 365 -16.91 13.61 -6.86
CA ALA A 365 -15.93 13.12 -7.83
C ALA A 365 -14.56 12.87 -7.18
N LEU A 366 -14.08 13.77 -6.31
CA LEU A 366 -12.80 13.60 -5.61
C LEU A 366 -12.82 12.42 -4.64
N GLY A 367 -13.94 12.21 -3.93
CA GLY A 367 -14.13 11.03 -3.09
C GLY A 367 -14.06 9.74 -3.91
N MET A 368 -14.81 9.66 -5.00
CA MET A 368 -14.83 8.48 -5.88
C MET A 368 -13.50 8.25 -6.61
N LEU A 369 -12.81 9.30 -7.05
CA LEU A 369 -11.47 9.20 -7.63
C LEU A 369 -10.46 8.68 -6.61
N GLY A 370 -10.55 9.14 -5.36
CA GLY A 370 -9.75 8.60 -4.26
C GLY A 370 -9.93 7.09 -4.13
N LEU A 371 -11.17 6.60 -4.17
CA LEU A 371 -11.47 5.17 -4.15
C LEU A 371 -10.90 4.44 -5.37
N LEU A 372 -11.08 4.98 -6.58
CA LEU A 372 -10.62 4.36 -7.82
C LEU A 372 -9.10 4.14 -7.81
N TYR A 373 -8.36 5.16 -7.38
CA TYR A 373 -6.90 5.16 -7.35
C TYR A 373 -6.28 4.46 -6.14
N THR A 374 -7.08 3.95 -5.21
CA THR A 374 -6.60 3.17 -4.06
C THR A 374 -7.09 1.72 -4.09
N HIS A 375 -8.38 1.50 -4.36
CA HIS A 375 -9.02 0.19 -4.28
C HIS A 375 -10.30 0.11 -5.14
N VAL A 376 -10.19 -0.61 -6.25
CA VAL A 376 -11.29 -0.77 -7.23
C VAL A 376 -12.52 -1.43 -6.60
N LEU A 377 -12.34 -2.44 -5.75
CA LEU A 377 -13.46 -3.12 -5.07
C LEU A 377 -14.22 -2.17 -4.14
N SER A 378 -13.53 -1.32 -3.37
CA SER A 378 -14.20 -0.30 -2.55
C SER A 378 -14.99 0.70 -3.41
N THR A 379 -14.49 1.02 -4.61
CA THR A 379 -15.19 1.89 -5.56
C THR A 379 -16.51 1.27 -5.99
N GLU A 380 -16.49 0.00 -6.38
CA GLU A 380 -17.68 -0.76 -6.78
C GLU A 380 -18.71 -0.84 -5.65
N MET A 381 -18.28 -1.23 -4.45
CA MET A 381 -19.16 -1.35 -3.29
C MET A 381 -19.84 -0.03 -2.93
N VAL A 382 -19.09 1.08 -2.98
CA VAL A 382 -19.66 2.42 -2.74
C VAL A 382 -20.65 2.78 -3.84
N CYS A 383 -20.36 2.52 -5.12
CA CYS A 383 -21.32 2.73 -6.21
C CYS A 383 -22.65 1.99 -5.97
N ILE A 384 -22.61 0.73 -5.52
CA ILE A 384 -23.82 -0.05 -5.19
C ILE A 384 -24.61 0.64 -4.07
N VAL A 385 -23.94 1.06 -2.99
CA VAL A 385 -24.60 1.76 -1.88
C VAL A 385 -25.17 3.11 -2.33
N LEU A 386 -24.46 3.86 -3.19
CA LEU A 386 -24.94 5.11 -3.75
C LEU A 386 -26.21 4.93 -4.59
N VAL A 387 -26.30 3.85 -5.38
CA VAL A 387 -27.51 3.50 -6.12
C VAL A 387 -28.67 3.24 -5.16
N VAL A 388 -28.45 2.45 -4.10
CA VAL A 388 -29.49 2.19 -3.08
C VAL A 388 -29.94 3.48 -2.40
N VAL A 389 -29.01 4.35 -1.98
CA VAL A 389 -29.33 5.66 -1.39
C VAL A 389 -30.13 6.53 -2.35
N ALA A 390 -29.75 6.56 -3.64
CA ALA A 390 -30.42 7.32 -4.67
C ALA A 390 -31.87 6.83 -4.90
N LEU A 391 -32.10 5.51 -4.84
CA LEU A 391 -33.43 4.90 -4.91
C LEU A 391 -34.26 5.21 -3.66
N CYS A 392 -33.69 5.11 -2.46
CA CYS A 392 -34.38 5.49 -1.22
C CYS A 392 -34.77 6.98 -1.21
N GLN A 393 -33.98 7.83 -1.86
CA GLN A 393 -34.22 9.27 -2.00
C GLN A 393 -34.80 9.66 -3.36
N TYR A 394 -35.50 8.75 -4.05
CA TYR A 394 -35.94 8.92 -5.46
C TYR A 394 -36.57 10.29 -5.76
N LYS A 395 -37.43 10.79 -4.86
CA LYS A 395 -38.11 12.10 -5.05
C LYS A 395 -37.13 13.25 -5.24
N LYS A 396 -36.00 13.24 -4.53
CA LYS A 396 -34.93 14.23 -4.67
C LYS A 396 -33.92 13.84 -5.75
N THR A 397 -33.68 12.55 -5.94
CA THR A 397 -32.72 12.05 -6.94
C THR A 397 -33.13 12.45 -8.36
N PHE A 398 -34.42 12.36 -8.69
CA PHE A 398 -34.93 12.64 -10.03
C PHE A 398 -35.24 14.12 -10.29
N THR A 399 -34.74 15.04 -9.46
CA THR A 399 -34.77 16.48 -9.78
C THR A 399 -33.66 16.83 -10.77
N LYS A 400 -33.89 17.88 -11.58
CA LYS A 400 -32.93 18.33 -12.60
C LYS A 400 -31.58 18.66 -11.99
N GLU A 401 -31.55 19.33 -10.85
CA GLU A 401 -30.34 19.80 -10.17
C GLU A 401 -29.51 18.63 -9.65
N THR A 402 -30.16 17.63 -9.06
CA THR A 402 -29.51 16.43 -8.53
C THR A 402 -28.94 15.56 -9.65
N ILE A 403 -29.70 15.35 -10.74
CA ILE A 403 -29.22 14.62 -11.92
C ILE A 403 -28.00 15.33 -12.52
N ILE A 404 -28.06 16.65 -12.70
CA ILE A 404 -26.93 17.44 -13.22
C ILE A 404 -25.72 17.33 -12.29
N CYS A 405 -25.92 17.32 -10.96
CA CYS A 405 -24.86 17.12 -9.98
C CYS A 405 -24.15 15.77 -10.18
N TYR A 406 -24.91 14.68 -10.31
CA TYR A 406 -24.36 13.35 -10.58
C TYR A 406 -23.66 13.29 -11.94
N LEU A 407 -24.26 13.80 -13.01
CA LEU A 407 -23.66 13.80 -14.35
C LEU A 407 -22.33 14.58 -14.37
N ARG A 408 -22.26 15.71 -13.68
CA ARG A 408 -21.00 16.46 -13.50
C ARG A 408 -19.97 15.65 -12.73
N ALA A 409 -20.36 15.03 -11.62
CA ALA A 409 -19.45 14.19 -10.83
C ALA A 409 -18.91 13.02 -11.66
N ILE A 410 -19.77 12.33 -12.42
CA ILE A 410 -19.42 11.24 -13.33
C ILE A 410 -18.48 11.74 -14.44
N GLY A 411 -18.76 12.90 -15.04
CA GLY A 411 -17.89 13.48 -16.08
C GLY A 411 -16.49 13.81 -15.54
N ILE A 412 -16.40 14.41 -14.35
CA ILE A 412 -15.14 14.69 -13.68
C ILE A 412 -14.39 13.39 -13.36
N PHE A 413 -15.09 12.42 -12.76
CA PHE A 413 -14.54 11.10 -12.42
C PHE A 413 -14.02 10.38 -13.66
N ALA A 414 -14.79 10.35 -14.75
CA ALA A 414 -14.41 9.68 -15.98
C ALA A 414 -13.14 10.31 -16.57
N VAL A 415 -13.11 11.63 -16.78
CA VAL A 415 -11.97 12.33 -17.38
C VAL A 415 -10.71 12.18 -16.51
N ALA A 416 -10.81 12.45 -15.21
CA ALA A 416 -9.67 12.37 -14.31
C ALA A 416 -9.23 10.92 -14.05
N GLY A 417 -10.12 9.93 -14.24
CA GLY A 417 -9.85 8.51 -14.05
C GLY A 417 -9.35 7.77 -15.30
N LEU A 418 -9.37 8.38 -16.50
CA LEU A 418 -8.95 7.71 -17.75
C LEU A 418 -7.54 7.10 -17.66
N ALA A 419 -6.61 7.76 -16.97
CA ALA A 419 -5.25 7.26 -16.76
C ALA A 419 -5.19 5.89 -16.04
N PHE A 420 -6.24 5.51 -15.31
CA PHE A 420 -6.37 4.18 -14.71
C PHE A 420 -7.33 3.29 -15.51
N ILE A 421 -8.51 3.83 -15.87
CA ILE A 421 -9.60 3.07 -16.50
C ILE A 421 -9.16 2.49 -17.86
N VAL A 422 -8.42 3.26 -18.67
CA VAL A 422 -8.02 2.83 -20.02
C VAL A 422 -7.05 1.63 -19.97
N PRO A 423 -5.90 1.69 -19.24
CA PRO A 423 -5.03 0.53 -19.08
C PRO A 423 -5.75 -0.67 -18.47
N PHE A 424 -6.57 -0.45 -17.43
CA PHE A 424 -7.33 -1.51 -16.77
C PHE A 424 -8.24 -2.25 -17.75
N LEU A 425 -9.09 -1.53 -18.49
CA LEU A 425 -10.03 -2.13 -19.44
C LEU A 425 -9.31 -2.81 -20.60
N ASP A 426 -8.20 -2.24 -21.07
CA ASP A 426 -7.39 -2.82 -22.13
C ASP A 426 -6.83 -4.19 -21.72
N TYR A 427 -6.17 -4.29 -20.56
CA TYR A 427 -5.69 -5.58 -20.03
C TYR A 427 -6.82 -6.53 -19.68
N TYR A 428 -7.87 -6.01 -19.02
CA TYR A 428 -9.08 -6.76 -18.72
C TYR A 428 -9.82 -7.19 -19.98
N SER A 429 -9.49 -6.73 -21.19
CA SER A 429 -10.05 -7.30 -22.42
C SER A 429 -9.12 -8.33 -23.07
N ARG A 430 -7.80 -8.12 -23.01
CA ARG A 430 -6.80 -8.89 -23.78
C ARG A 430 -6.16 -10.06 -23.06
N VAL A 431 -6.01 -9.99 -21.73
CA VAL A 431 -5.28 -11.00 -20.96
C VAL A 431 -6.28 -11.95 -20.32
N ALA A 432 -6.15 -13.25 -20.56
CA ALA A 432 -6.84 -14.27 -19.77
C ALA A 432 -6.08 -14.41 -18.44
N THR A 433 -6.61 -13.78 -17.40
CA THR A 433 -6.00 -13.81 -16.05
C THR A 433 -6.73 -14.80 -15.14
N GLU A 434 -6.08 -15.26 -14.07
CA GLU A 434 -6.70 -16.15 -13.07
C GLU A 434 -8.01 -15.60 -12.49
N ILE A 435 -8.10 -14.27 -12.25
CA ILE A 435 -9.35 -13.64 -11.82
C ILE A 435 -10.48 -13.79 -12.85
N LYS A 436 -10.16 -13.82 -14.15
CA LYS A 436 -11.15 -14.05 -15.22
C LYS A 436 -11.50 -15.52 -15.39
N ALA A 437 -10.51 -16.40 -15.35
CA ALA A 437 -10.71 -17.85 -15.42
C ALA A 437 -11.68 -18.29 -14.31
N THR A 438 -11.45 -17.78 -13.11
CA THR A 438 -12.32 -18.04 -11.94
C THR A 438 -13.60 -17.20 -11.92
N ASN A 439 -13.79 -16.18 -12.77
CA ASN A 439 -15.08 -15.49 -12.92
C ASN A 439 -16.12 -16.33 -13.67
N GLY A 440 -15.70 -17.39 -14.37
CA GLY A 440 -16.61 -18.37 -14.98
C GLY A 440 -17.30 -19.28 -13.97
N SER A 441 -16.75 -19.43 -12.76
CA SER A 441 -17.30 -20.27 -11.69
C SER A 441 -18.17 -19.47 -10.69
N VAL A 442 -19.13 -20.16 -10.07
CA VAL A 442 -19.97 -19.57 -9.02
C VAL A 442 -19.09 -19.30 -7.79
N LYS A 443 -19.04 -18.06 -7.33
CA LYS A 443 -18.22 -17.66 -6.18
C LYS A 443 -18.96 -17.97 -4.88
N LEU A 444 -18.43 -18.90 -4.09
CA LEU A 444 -19.01 -19.32 -2.81
C LEU A 444 -18.34 -18.56 -1.66
N ILE A 445 -18.89 -17.42 -1.28
CA ILE A 445 -18.32 -16.52 -0.26
C ILE A 445 -19.10 -16.52 1.07
N GLN A 446 -20.12 -17.38 1.20
CA GLN A 446 -21.00 -17.41 2.37
C GLN A 446 -20.25 -17.60 3.70
N SER A 447 -19.28 -18.51 3.72
CA SER A 447 -18.55 -18.88 4.94
C SER A 447 -17.55 -17.78 5.36
N ARG A 448 -17.10 -16.99 4.38
CA ARG A 448 -16.33 -15.76 4.55
C ARG A 448 -17.18 -14.57 5.02
N GLY A 449 -18.41 -14.77 5.48
CA GLY A 449 -19.20 -13.71 6.11
C GLY A 449 -18.84 -13.53 7.58
N ALA A 450 -19.09 -12.35 8.15
CA ALA A 450 -19.01 -12.14 9.60
C ALA A 450 -20.08 -12.99 10.32
N TYR A 451 -19.76 -13.65 11.43
CA TYR A 451 -20.79 -14.19 12.31
C TYR A 451 -21.45 -13.04 13.09
N ILE A 452 -22.72 -13.20 13.50
CA ILE A 452 -23.38 -12.19 14.37
C ILE A 452 -22.54 -11.93 15.62
N SER A 453 -21.97 -12.97 16.22
CA SER A 453 -21.10 -12.85 17.40
C SER A 453 -19.87 -12.00 17.13
N ASP A 454 -19.28 -12.09 15.93
CA ASP A 454 -18.09 -11.31 15.55
C ASP A 454 -18.38 -9.81 15.63
N LEU A 455 -19.59 -9.37 15.23
CA LEU A 455 -19.99 -7.96 15.27
C LEU A 455 -19.96 -7.38 16.69
N PHE A 456 -20.16 -8.20 17.73
CA PHE A 456 -20.17 -7.79 19.13
C PHE A 456 -18.89 -8.19 19.89
N ALA A 457 -17.95 -8.87 19.23
CA ALA A 457 -16.72 -9.39 19.84
C ALA A 457 -15.64 -8.31 20.03
N VAL A 458 -16.00 -7.18 20.65
CA VAL A 458 -15.16 -5.97 20.76
C VAL A 458 -13.90 -6.13 21.63
N PHE A 459 -13.85 -7.17 22.47
CA PHE A 459 -12.70 -7.52 23.33
C PHE A 459 -12.00 -8.81 22.88
N ARG A 460 -12.36 -9.36 21.72
CA ARG A 460 -11.63 -10.48 21.13
C ARG A 460 -10.24 -10.02 20.71
N ASP A 461 -9.30 -10.94 20.67
CA ASP A 461 -8.04 -10.74 19.96
C ASP A 461 -8.25 -10.23 18.52
N PHE A 462 -7.41 -9.29 18.10
CA PHE A 462 -7.48 -8.67 16.77
C PHE A 462 -6.90 -9.59 15.70
N TYR A 463 -5.87 -10.37 16.04
CA TYR A 463 -5.14 -11.23 15.12
C TYR A 463 -5.87 -12.55 14.90
N GLY A 464 -5.66 -13.12 13.72
CA GLY A 464 -6.30 -14.35 13.27
C GLY A 464 -6.61 -14.29 11.77
N GLU A 465 -7.26 -15.33 11.28
CA GLU A 465 -7.55 -15.54 9.86
C GLU A 465 -8.98 -15.11 9.50
N GLY A 466 -9.21 -14.93 8.19
CA GLY A 466 -10.54 -14.73 7.60
C GLY A 466 -11.29 -16.03 7.31
N GLU A 467 -11.03 -17.11 8.06
CA GLU A 467 -11.54 -18.45 7.75
C GLU A 467 -12.73 -18.88 8.63
N ASP A 468 -13.24 -20.07 8.36
CA ASP A 468 -14.44 -20.63 8.99
C ASP A 468 -14.21 -21.01 10.47
N TYR A 469 -12.95 -21.17 10.88
CA TYR A 469 -12.57 -21.61 12.22
C TYR A 469 -12.68 -20.48 13.24
N VAL A 470 -13.81 -20.45 13.97
CA VAL A 470 -14.09 -19.44 14.99
C VAL A 470 -12.92 -19.22 15.95
N ALA A 471 -12.23 -20.27 16.41
CA ALA A 471 -11.14 -20.13 17.39
C ALA A 471 -9.96 -19.25 16.92
N ILE A 472 -9.73 -19.16 15.61
CA ILE A 472 -8.59 -18.43 15.02
C ILE A 472 -9.05 -17.27 14.14
N ARG A 473 -10.30 -16.81 14.26
CA ARG A 473 -10.81 -15.68 13.45
C ARG A 473 -10.32 -14.34 13.99
N MET A 474 -9.85 -13.49 13.07
CA MET A 474 -9.58 -12.08 13.38
C MET A 474 -10.84 -11.36 13.89
N GLN A 475 -10.64 -10.22 14.55
CA GLN A 475 -11.74 -9.41 15.02
C GLN A 475 -12.50 -8.76 13.84
N ILE A 476 -13.79 -9.04 13.69
CA ILE A 476 -14.63 -8.52 12.60
C ILE A 476 -15.82 -7.74 13.19
N THR A 477 -15.53 -6.54 13.69
CA THR A 477 -16.51 -5.65 14.36
C THR A 477 -16.31 -4.18 13.99
N PRO A 478 -17.39 -3.37 13.92
CA PRO A 478 -17.29 -1.91 13.91
C PRO A 478 -16.49 -1.34 15.09
N GLY A 479 -16.40 -2.05 16.22
CA GLY A 479 -15.68 -1.62 17.42
C GLY A 479 -16.57 -1.03 18.50
N LEU A 480 -16.00 -0.91 19.70
CA LEU A 480 -16.70 -0.57 20.95
C LEU A 480 -17.56 0.70 20.84
N VAL A 481 -16.98 1.81 20.34
CA VAL A 481 -17.70 3.08 20.21
C VAL A 481 -18.89 2.95 19.27
N PHE A 482 -18.69 2.37 18.09
CA PHE A 482 -19.73 2.30 17.07
C PHE A 482 -20.84 1.29 17.40
N MET A 483 -20.52 0.19 18.09
CA MET A 483 -21.55 -0.72 18.59
C MET A 483 -22.39 -0.09 19.71
N ALA A 484 -21.80 0.71 20.61
CA ALA A 484 -22.55 1.47 21.60
C ALA A 484 -23.47 2.51 20.95
N VAL A 485 -22.97 3.22 19.92
CA VAL A 485 -23.77 4.16 19.11
C VAL A 485 -24.96 3.48 18.46
N LEU A 486 -24.78 2.27 17.90
CA LEU A 486 -25.88 1.51 17.30
C LEU A 486 -26.96 1.18 18.32
N ILE A 487 -26.58 0.76 19.54
CA ILE A 487 -27.53 0.47 20.63
C ILE A 487 -28.33 1.73 20.99
N VAL A 488 -27.66 2.87 21.16
CA VAL A 488 -28.33 4.15 21.47
C VAL A 488 -29.25 4.57 20.32
N ALA A 489 -28.82 4.43 19.07
CA ALA A 489 -29.63 4.77 17.90
C ALA A 489 -30.91 3.92 17.81
N VAL A 490 -30.80 2.61 18.03
CA VAL A 490 -31.94 1.69 18.09
C VAL A 490 -32.86 2.05 19.25
N TYR A 491 -32.32 2.36 20.43
CA TYR A 491 -33.11 2.84 21.56
C TYR A 491 -33.90 4.12 21.22
N LEU A 492 -33.27 5.13 20.63
CA LEU A 492 -33.94 6.36 20.20
C LEU A 492 -35.06 6.08 19.18
N MET A 493 -34.85 5.11 18.27
CA MET A 493 -35.89 4.68 17.34
C MET A 493 -37.09 4.03 18.06
N LEU A 494 -36.84 3.08 18.97
CA LEU A 494 -37.88 2.37 19.71
C LEU A 494 -38.63 3.31 20.67
N ALA A 495 -37.92 4.24 21.30
CA ALA A 495 -38.49 5.29 22.14
C ALA A 495 -39.24 6.38 21.33
N LYS A 496 -39.28 6.28 20.00
CA LYS A 496 -39.89 7.27 19.08
C LYS A 496 -39.30 8.68 19.23
N LYS A 497 -38.03 8.77 19.65
CA LYS A 497 -37.26 10.02 19.80
C LYS A 497 -36.28 10.27 18.65
N ALA A 498 -36.02 9.28 17.80
CA ALA A 498 -35.10 9.41 16.68
C ALA A 498 -35.62 10.37 15.59
N THR A 499 -34.75 11.25 15.11
CA THR A 499 -34.99 12.05 13.89
C THR A 499 -35.09 11.16 12.65
N LYS A 500 -35.58 11.73 11.54
CA LYS A 500 -35.71 11.00 10.27
C LYS A 500 -34.34 10.49 9.78
N GLU A 501 -33.31 11.31 9.97
CA GLU A 501 -31.93 11.02 9.58
C GLU A 501 -31.34 9.90 10.45
N ILE A 502 -31.51 9.98 11.78
CA ILE A 502 -31.09 8.90 12.70
C ILE A 502 -31.76 7.59 12.32
N LYS A 503 -33.08 7.61 12.07
CA LYS A 503 -33.83 6.41 11.68
C LYS A 503 -33.31 5.81 10.35
N GLY A 504 -33.12 6.65 9.34
CA GLY A 504 -32.65 6.22 8.02
C GLY A 504 -31.25 5.61 8.08
N LEU A 505 -30.31 6.28 8.76
CA LEU A 505 -28.95 5.79 8.93
C LEU A 505 -28.90 4.52 9.80
N THR A 506 -29.73 4.41 10.84
CA THR A 506 -29.79 3.20 11.68
C THR A 506 -30.26 2.00 10.86
N ILE A 507 -31.32 2.15 10.06
CA ILE A 507 -31.80 1.09 9.16
C ILE A 507 -30.72 0.74 8.12
N GLY A 508 -30.08 1.74 7.52
CA GLY A 508 -28.98 1.53 6.58
C GLY A 508 -27.82 0.76 7.19
N THR A 509 -27.39 1.12 8.40
CA THR A 509 -26.37 0.40 9.16
C THR A 509 -26.77 -1.04 9.42
N LEU A 510 -28.00 -1.30 9.88
CA LEU A 510 -28.48 -2.66 10.14
C LEU A 510 -28.48 -3.52 8.86
N ILE A 511 -28.86 -2.94 7.71
CA ILE A 511 -28.81 -3.63 6.41
C ILE A 511 -27.36 -3.93 6.01
N LEU A 512 -26.46 -2.96 6.12
CA LEU A 512 -25.04 -3.14 5.78
C LEU A 512 -24.38 -4.21 6.67
N LEU A 513 -24.66 -4.18 7.98
CA LEU A 513 -24.18 -5.20 8.91
C LEU A 513 -24.77 -6.57 8.56
N PHE A 514 -26.07 -6.66 8.21
CA PHE A 514 -26.67 -7.92 7.76
C PHE A 514 -26.00 -8.46 6.49
N ILE A 515 -25.82 -7.62 5.46
CA ILE A 515 -25.12 -7.98 4.21
C ILE A 515 -23.68 -8.44 4.49
N SER A 516 -23.04 -7.87 5.50
CA SER A 516 -21.68 -8.24 5.89
C SER A 516 -21.56 -9.64 6.53
N THR A 517 -22.69 -10.22 6.93
CA THR A 517 -22.71 -11.50 7.66
C THR A 517 -22.77 -12.73 6.76
N ASN A 518 -22.47 -13.88 7.36
CA ASN A 518 -22.71 -15.19 6.78
C ASN A 518 -24.20 -15.61 6.81
N LEU A 519 -25.13 -14.72 7.20
CA LEU A 519 -26.57 -14.97 7.14
C LEU A 519 -27.20 -14.39 5.87
N PHE A 520 -26.60 -13.35 5.30
CA PHE A 520 -27.03 -12.84 4.00
C PHE A 520 -26.76 -13.91 2.93
N PRO A 521 -27.74 -14.28 2.08
CA PRO A 521 -27.66 -15.49 1.27
C PRO A 521 -26.78 -15.33 0.02
N TRP A 522 -25.48 -15.04 0.21
CA TRP A 522 -24.48 -14.85 -0.83
C TRP A 522 -24.41 -16.00 -1.82
N ASN A 523 -24.38 -17.25 -1.34
CA ASN A 523 -24.32 -18.40 -2.25
C ASN A 523 -25.60 -18.50 -3.10
N LYS A 524 -26.78 -18.31 -2.51
CA LYS A 524 -28.05 -18.34 -3.27
C LYS A 524 -28.10 -17.20 -4.29
N LEU A 525 -27.59 -16.02 -3.94
CA LEU A 525 -27.47 -14.88 -4.85
C LEU A 525 -26.56 -15.22 -6.04
N ALA A 526 -25.40 -15.82 -5.77
CA ALA A 526 -24.44 -16.22 -6.79
C ALA A 526 -24.99 -17.30 -7.73
N PHE A 527 -25.75 -18.27 -7.20
CA PHE A 527 -26.40 -19.31 -8.01
C PHE A 527 -27.60 -18.81 -8.82
N ALA A 528 -28.24 -17.71 -8.42
CA ALA A 528 -29.48 -17.25 -9.05
C ALA A 528 -29.26 -16.76 -10.49
N SER A 529 -28.13 -16.11 -10.81
CA SER A 529 -27.75 -15.77 -12.19
C SER A 529 -26.29 -15.34 -12.30
N LYS A 530 -25.73 -15.37 -13.52
CA LYS A 530 -24.39 -14.83 -13.81
C LYS A 530 -24.26 -13.34 -13.45
N PHE A 531 -25.33 -12.56 -13.64
CA PHE A 531 -25.35 -11.15 -13.25
C PHE A 531 -25.24 -10.98 -11.73
N LEU A 532 -25.97 -11.81 -10.97
CA LEU A 532 -25.96 -11.75 -9.50
C LEU A 532 -24.66 -12.31 -8.89
N ASN A 533 -23.96 -13.21 -9.59
CA ASN A 533 -22.62 -13.68 -9.21
C ASN A 533 -21.57 -12.54 -9.20
N VAL A 534 -21.79 -11.45 -9.95
CA VAL A 534 -20.89 -10.27 -9.92
C VAL A 534 -20.81 -9.69 -8.51
N PHE A 535 -21.91 -9.66 -7.76
CA PHE A 535 -21.90 -9.17 -6.37
C PHE A 535 -21.06 -10.03 -5.42
N ALA A 536 -20.79 -11.30 -5.78
CA ALA A 536 -19.93 -12.19 -5.02
C ALA A 536 -18.42 -12.02 -5.34
N GLN A 537 -18.05 -11.14 -6.28
CA GLN A 537 -16.66 -10.77 -6.57
C GLN A 537 -16.00 -9.96 -5.44
N ILE A 538 -16.78 -9.50 -4.46
CA ILE A 538 -16.27 -8.81 -3.27
C ILE A 538 -15.34 -9.69 -2.41
N GLN A 539 -15.31 -11.01 -2.63
CA GLN A 539 -14.54 -12.05 -1.94
C GLN A 539 -14.85 -12.23 -0.44
N TYR A 540 -15.02 -11.12 0.29
CA TYR A 540 -15.16 -11.07 1.74
C TYR A 540 -16.35 -10.16 2.11
N PRO A 541 -17.54 -10.73 2.38
CA PRO A 541 -18.71 -9.97 2.77
C PRO A 541 -18.49 -8.98 3.92
N TRP A 542 -17.64 -9.29 4.89
CA TRP A 542 -17.36 -8.39 6.01
C TRP A 542 -16.81 -7.02 5.58
N ARG A 543 -16.34 -6.86 4.34
CA ARG A 543 -15.95 -5.54 3.78
C ARG A 543 -17.07 -4.50 3.85
N TYR A 544 -18.34 -4.92 3.87
CA TYR A 544 -19.46 -3.99 4.08
C TYR A 544 -19.46 -3.32 5.47
N ILE A 545 -18.74 -3.88 6.47
CA ILE A 545 -18.50 -3.21 7.76
C ILE A 545 -17.73 -1.90 7.53
N GLY A 546 -16.77 -1.87 6.60
CA GLY A 546 -16.04 -0.66 6.23
C GLY A 546 -16.95 0.48 5.75
N ILE A 547 -18.08 0.17 5.12
CA ILE A 547 -19.10 1.17 4.76
C ILE A 547 -20.01 1.48 5.97
N ALA A 548 -20.40 0.45 6.74
CA ALA A 548 -21.23 0.62 7.92
C ALA A 548 -20.60 1.56 8.97
N ILE A 549 -19.28 1.54 9.16
CA ILE A 549 -18.58 2.44 10.10
C ILE A 549 -18.73 3.92 9.71
N VAL A 550 -18.99 4.24 8.45
CA VAL A 550 -19.24 5.63 7.99
C VAL A 550 -20.65 6.08 8.40
N PHE A 551 -21.64 5.20 8.27
CA PHE A 551 -23.00 5.45 8.74
C PHE A 551 -23.00 5.60 10.27
N LEU A 552 -22.26 4.74 10.97
CA LEU A 552 -22.08 4.79 12.42
C LEU A 552 -21.35 6.06 12.87
N ALA A 553 -20.36 6.54 12.11
CA ALA A 553 -19.69 7.80 12.37
C ALA A 553 -20.63 9.01 12.26
N ILE A 554 -21.50 9.03 11.24
CA ILE A 554 -22.54 10.07 11.12
C ILE A 554 -23.56 9.94 12.25
N LEU A 555 -24.01 8.73 12.58
CA LEU A 555 -24.92 8.48 13.71
C LEU A 555 -24.35 8.95 15.04
N LEU A 556 -23.07 8.68 15.32
CA LEU A 556 -22.38 9.16 16.52
C LEU A 556 -22.52 10.68 16.62
N GLY A 557 -22.18 11.41 15.56
CA GLY A 557 -22.28 12.86 15.58
C GLY A 557 -23.71 13.36 15.72
N LEU A 558 -24.68 12.79 14.99
CA LEU A 558 -26.09 13.18 15.11
C LEU A 558 -26.67 12.92 16.51
N ILE A 559 -26.26 11.84 17.17
CA ILE A 559 -26.69 11.55 18.55
C ILE A 559 -26.07 12.55 19.54
N LEU A 560 -24.80 12.91 19.35
CA LEU A 560 -24.14 13.92 20.18
C LEU A 560 -24.81 15.30 20.00
N GLU A 561 -25.12 15.70 18.77
CA GLU A 561 -25.87 16.92 18.47
C GLU A 561 -27.28 16.88 19.09
N TYR A 562 -27.98 15.76 18.97
CA TYR A 562 -29.30 15.57 19.59
C TYR A 562 -29.24 15.72 21.12
N PHE A 563 -28.21 15.18 21.79
CA PHE A 563 -28.04 15.35 23.23
C PHE A 563 -27.73 16.79 23.63
N ILE A 564 -26.99 17.54 22.79
CA ILE A 564 -26.75 18.97 22.99
C ILE A 564 -28.06 19.75 22.87
N GLU A 565 -28.82 19.53 21.81
CA GLU A 565 -30.08 20.24 21.53
C GLU A 565 -31.16 19.99 22.59
N ASN A 566 -31.18 18.81 23.21
CA ASN A 566 -32.18 18.43 24.22
C ASN A 566 -31.69 18.60 25.67
N GLU A 567 -30.60 19.35 25.89
CA GLU A 567 -30.03 19.63 27.22
C GLU A 567 -29.68 18.39 28.07
N PHE A 568 -29.61 17.20 27.46
CA PHE A 568 -29.08 15.98 28.08
C PHE A 568 -27.55 15.96 28.10
N TYR A 569 -26.93 17.02 27.58
CA TYR A 569 -25.51 17.12 27.35
C TYR A 569 -24.69 17.37 28.63
N SER A 570 -23.53 16.73 28.67
CA SER A 570 -22.42 17.06 29.57
C SER A 570 -21.10 16.85 28.83
N GLU A 571 -20.07 17.66 29.09
CA GLU A 571 -18.70 17.44 28.57
C GLU A 571 -18.19 16.02 28.91
N LYS A 572 -18.77 15.38 29.95
CA LYS A 572 -18.52 13.97 30.30
C LYS A 572 -18.87 12.99 29.17
N ILE A 573 -19.86 13.28 28.33
CA ILE A 573 -20.25 12.40 27.22
C ILE A 573 -19.12 12.32 26.19
N TYR A 574 -18.55 13.46 25.79
CA TYR A 574 -17.36 13.48 24.93
C TYR A 574 -16.19 12.74 25.58
N ALA A 575 -15.96 12.95 26.88
CA ALA A 575 -14.90 12.26 27.60
C ALA A 575 -15.10 10.73 27.60
N VAL A 576 -16.34 10.24 27.74
CA VAL A 576 -16.66 8.81 27.65
C VAL A 576 -16.36 8.26 26.25
N VAL A 577 -16.77 8.95 25.18
CA VAL A 577 -16.48 8.51 23.80
C VAL A 577 -14.98 8.48 23.54
N VAL A 578 -14.25 9.51 23.97
CA VAL A 578 -12.79 9.56 23.87
C VAL A 578 -12.15 8.43 24.68
N ALA A 579 -12.59 8.18 25.91
CA ALA A 579 -12.08 7.09 26.73
C ALA A 579 -12.33 5.73 26.08
N MET A 580 -13.52 5.47 25.54
CA MET A 580 -13.82 4.23 24.82
C MET A 580 -12.95 4.05 23.58
N ALA A 581 -12.72 5.12 22.81
CA ALA A 581 -11.82 5.10 21.66
C ALA A 581 -10.38 4.77 22.07
N LEU A 582 -9.87 5.40 23.14
CA LEU A 582 -8.54 5.13 23.68
C LEU A 582 -8.41 3.72 24.27
N VAL A 583 -9.46 3.19 24.89
CA VAL A 583 -9.51 1.80 25.35
C VAL A 583 -9.41 0.84 24.16
N SER A 584 -10.11 1.10 23.04
CA SER A 584 -9.97 0.29 21.83
C SER A 584 -8.53 0.30 21.29
N VAL A 585 -7.86 1.46 21.30
CA VAL A 585 -6.44 1.56 20.92
C VAL A 585 -5.56 0.78 21.89
N ALA A 586 -5.77 0.91 23.20
CA ALA A 586 -4.96 0.23 24.21
C ALA A 586 -5.10 -1.30 24.14
N VAL A 587 -6.34 -1.81 23.97
CA VAL A 587 -6.60 -3.24 23.77
C VAL A 587 -5.92 -3.73 22.49
N PHE A 588 -5.99 -2.95 21.41
CA PHE A 588 -5.30 -3.29 20.17
C PHE A 588 -3.78 -3.34 20.33
N VAL A 589 -3.17 -2.35 21.02
CA VAL A 589 -1.72 -2.33 21.27
C VAL A 589 -1.29 -3.56 22.07
N GLY A 590 -2.02 -3.91 23.13
CA GLY A 590 -1.74 -5.13 23.89
C GLY A 590 -1.80 -6.39 23.01
N SER A 591 -2.88 -6.53 22.24
CA SER A 591 -3.04 -7.62 21.27
C SER A 591 -1.93 -7.67 20.21
N ALA A 592 -1.47 -6.51 19.72
CA ALA A 592 -0.38 -6.41 18.75
C ALA A 592 0.98 -6.79 19.34
N GLU A 593 1.23 -6.49 20.62
CA GLU A 593 2.43 -6.93 21.31
C GLU A 593 2.38 -8.43 21.63
N ASP A 594 1.23 -8.94 22.09
CA ASP A 594 1.03 -10.36 22.39
C ASP A 594 1.18 -11.26 21.15
N ASN A 595 0.73 -10.78 19.98
CA ASN A 595 0.80 -11.50 18.71
C ASN A 595 2.04 -11.18 17.87
N ALA A 596 2.96 -10.33 18.34
CA ALA A 596 4.21 -10.06 17.65
C ALA A 596 5.12 -11.30 17.75
N THR A 597 4.87 -12.32 16.92
CA THR A 597 5.70 -13.52 16.77
C THR A 597 7.11 -13.20 16.25
N GLY A 598 7.29 -11.99 15.71
CA GLY A 598 8.56 -11.39 15.37
C GLY A 598 8.34 -9.99 14.80
N VAL A 599 9.35 -9.14 14.93
CA VAL A 599 9.36 -7.83 14.29
C VAL A 599 10.47 -7.82 13.26
N THR A 600 10.09 -7.79 11.97
CA THR A 600 11.07 -7.86 10.89
C THR A 600 11.53 -6.46 10.49
N LYS A 601 12.83 -6.31 10.27
CA LYS A 601 13.46 -5.07 9.80
C LYS A 601 13.89 -5.24 8.35
N TYR A 602 13.09 -4.70 7.43
CA TYR A 602 13.42 -4.64 6.01
C TYR A 602 14.10 -3.30 5.69
N TYR A 603 15.32 -3.41 5.20
CA TYR A 603 16.20 -2.32 4.79
C TYR A 603 16.27 -2.19 3.27
N ASP A 604 16.31 -3.31 2.54
CA ASP A 604 16.53 -3.36 1.10
C ASP A 604 15.66 -4.41 0.38
N THR A 605 15.48 -4.23 -0.93
CA THR A 605 14.68 -5.10 -1.80
C THR A 605 15.18 -6.54 -1.79
N ALA A 606 16.50 -6.77 -1.67
CA ALA A 606 17.06 -8.13 -1.71
C ALA A 606 16.65 -9.02 -0.53
N GLN A 607 16.11 -8.46 0.55
CA GLN A 607 15.57 -9.21 1.69
C GLN A 607 14.16 -9.72 1.47
N LEU A 608 13.46 -9.18 0.48
CA LEU A 608 12.07 -9.51 0.27
C LEU A 608 11.97 -10.87 -0.42
N ASP A 609 11.08 -11.71 0.07
CA ASP A 609 10.66 -12.85 -0.73
C ASP A 609 9.82 -12.34 -1.90
N ARG A 610 10.30 -12.61 -3.10
CA ARG A 610 9.75 -12.11 -4.37
C ARG A 610 9.00 -13.20 -5.13
N GLY A 611 8.89 -14.41 -4.56
CA GLY A 611 8.26 -15.56 -5.20
C GLY A 611 6.72 -15.56 -5.12
N ALA A 612 6.15 -16.74 -5.36
CA ALA A 612 4.70 -16.97 -5.43
C ALA A 612 3.93 -16.52 -4.17
N GLY A 613 4.50 -16.70 -2.98
CA GLY A 613 3.87 -16.31 -1.73
C GLY A 613 3.56 -14.81 -1.63
N ALA A 614 4.21 -13.98 -2.42
CA ALA A 614 4.04 -12.53 -2.37
C ALA A 614 2.95 -11.97 -3.29
N ILE A 615 2.32 -12.80 -4.14
CA ILE A 615 1.21 -12.40 -5.03
C ILE A 615 -0.17 -12.89 -4.54
N GLY A 616 -0.25 -13.43 -3.33
CA GLY A 616 -1.51 -13.94 -2.77
C GLY A 616 -2.08 -15.08 -3.63
N TYR A 617 -3.30 -14.89 -4.15
CA TYR A 617 -3.93 -15.86 -5.06
C TYR A 617 -3.51 -15.71 -6.53
N GLY A 618 -2.59 -14.79 -6.85
CA GLY A 618 -2.10 -14.59 -8.20
C GLY A 618 -3.17 -14.09 -9.17
N GLU A 619 -4.10 -13.24 -8.72
CA GLU A 619 -5.30 -12.84 -9.48
C GLU A 619 -5.00 -12.31 -10.89
N TYR A 620 -3.83 -11.70 -11.09
CA TYR A 620 -3.42 -11.06 -12.34
C TYR A 620 -2.40 -11.88 -13.14
N LEU A 621 -2.07 -13.10 -12.70
CA LEU A 621 -1.28 -14.04 -13.48
C LEU A 621 -2.01 -14.42 -14.76
N ILE A 622 -1.24 -14.69 -15.81
CA ILE A 622 -1.76 -15.30 -17.03
C ILE A 622 -2.29 -16.68 -16.66
N GLU A 623 -3.49 -17.02 -17.12
CA GLU A 623 -4.13 -18.30 -16.83
C GLU A 623 -3.21 -19.49 -17.16
N GLY A 624 -3.14 -20.45 -16.24
CA GLY A 624 -2.33 -21.66 -16.40
C GLY A 624 -0.83 -21.46 -16.16
N THR A 625 -0.44 -20.33 -15.56
CA THR A 625 0.95 -20.10 -15.12
C THR A 625 1.25 -20.91 -13.86
N ASP A 626 2.27 -21.76 -13.93
CA ASP A 626 2.86 -22.43 -12.78
C ASP A 626 3.80 -21.49 -12.02
N THR A 627 3.43 -21.15 -10.79
CA THR A 627 4.19 -20.23 -9.94
C THR A 627 5.37 -20.89 -9.23
N SER A 628 5.48 -22.21 -9.27
CA SER A 628 6.62 -22.97 -8.74
C SER A 628 7.80 -23.01 -9.71
N ASP A 629 7.51 -22.92 -11.02
CA ASP A 629 8.51 -22.86 -12.07
C ASP A 629 9.02 -21.42 -12.28
N LEU A 630 9.87 -21.00 -11.33
CA LEU A 630 10.62 -19.74 -11.36
C LEU A 630 12.10 -19.97 -11.72
N PHE A 631 12.38 -20.92 -12.61
CA PHE A 631 13.76 -21.23 -13.04
C PHE A 631 14.13 -20.50 -14.34
N GLY A 632 15.43 -20.28 -14.54
CA GLY A 632 16.01 -19.39 -15.54
C GLY A 632 15.79 -19.72 -17.02
N ILE A 633 16.64 -19.14 -17.87
CA ILE A 633 16.52 -19.12 -19.34
C ILE A 633 16.49 -20.53 -19.94
N ASN A 634 15.49 -20.84 -20.77
CA ASN A 634 15.48 -22.07 -21.57
C ASN A 634 15.91 -21.75 -23.01
N LEU A 635 16.99 -22.40 -23.47
CA LEU A 635 17.50 -22.28 -24.83
C LEU A 635 16.99 -23.42 -25.71
N TYR A 636 16.37 -23.09 -26.84
CA TYR A 636 15.94 -24.06 -27.86
C TYR A 636 16.77 -23.88 -29.12
N LYS A 637 17.48 -24.93 -29.54
CA LYS A 637 18.20 -24.96 -30.82
C LYS A 637 17.34 -25.65 -31.89
N GLY A 638 17.00 -24.92 -32.97
CA GLY A 638 16.24 -25.36 -34.15
C GLY A 638 16.47 -24.43 -35.35
N ASP A 639 15.70 -24.55 -36.45
CA ASP A 639 15.86 -23.72 -37.69
C ASP A 639 15.74 -22.20 -37.44
N LEU A 640 15.00 -21.81 -36.40
CA LEU A 640 15.14 -20.56 -35.68
C LEU A 640 15.54 -20.91 -34.24
N SER A 641 16.57 -20.24 -33.71
CA SER A 641 16.92 -20.39 -32.29
C SER A 641 15.94 -19.56 -31.47
N ALA A 642 15.36 -20.16 -30.44
CA ALA A 642 14.41 -19.48 -29.57
C ALA A 642 14.92 -19.48 -28.13
N ILE A 643 14.69 -18.38 -27.43
CA ILE A 643 15.13 -18.18 -26.05
C ILE A 643 13.92 -17.82 -25.22
N ASP A 644 13.58 -18.65 -24.23
CA ASP A 644 12.58 -18.30 -23.22
C ASP A 644 13.29 -17.54 -22.10
N ILE A 645 12.95 -16.26 -21.95
CA ILE A 645 13.51 -15.41 -20.90
C ILE A 645 12.65 -15.47 -19.63
N PRO A 646 13.21 -15.23 -18.42
CA PRO A 646 12.49 -15.24 -17.15
C PRO A 646 11.60 -13.98 -16.98
N LYS A 647 10.63 -13.83 -17.87
CA LYS A 647 9.61 -12.77 -17.94
C LYS A 647 8.31 -13.37 -18.46
N TYR A 648 7.20 -13.11 -17.80
CA TYR A 648 5.88 -13.51 -18.31
C TYR A 648 5.47 -12.63 -19.51
N ASN A 649 4.89 -13.26 -20.53
CA ASN A 649 4.51 -12.62 -21.79
C ASN A 649 3.18 -11.87 -21.68
N TYR A 650 3.15 -10.82 -20.87
CA TYR A 650 2.04 -9.86 -20.89
C TYR A 650 2.05 -9.04 -22.19
N PRO A 651 0.90 -8.51 -22.64
CA PRO A 651 0.84 -7.62 -23.79
C PRO A 651 1.83 -6.46 -23.68
N TYR A 652 2.28 -5.95 -24.83
CA TYR A 652 3.14 -4.76 -24.95
C TYR A 652 4.59 -4.89 -24.47
N TYR A 653 5.03 -6.08 -24.08
CA TYR A 653 6.45 -6.38 -24.17
C TYR A 653 6.91 -6.40 -25.63
N LYS A 654 8.12 -5.90 -25.88
CA LYS A 654 8.79 -5.91 -27.17
C LYS A 654 10.26 -6.25 -26.97
N ALA A 655 10.81 -7.06 -27.87
CA ALA A 655 12.22 -7.40 -27.90
C ALA A 655 12.94 -6.64 -29.03
N PHE A 656 14.17 -6.22 -28.78
CA PHE A 656 15.00 -5.49 -29.75
C PHE A 656 16.41 -6.07 -29.75
N ASP A 657 17.03 -6.14 -30.93
CA ASP A 657 18.46 -6.42 -31.07
C ASP A 657 19.32 -5.18 -30.75
N ASP A 658 20.64 -5.34 -30.78
CA ASP A 658 21.61 -4.26 -30.54
C ASP A 658 21.49 -3.08 -31.51
N ASN A 659 20.94 -3.31 -32.70
CA ASN A 659 20.71 -2.27 -33.72
C ASN A 659 19.34 -1.59 -33.55
N GLY A 660 18.56 -2.00 -32.55
CA GLY A 660 17.20 -1.50 -32.29
C GLY A 660 16.14 -2.08 -33.22
N LYS A 661 16.44 -3.13 -33.99
CA LYS A 661 15.45 -3.85 -34.81
C LYS A 661 14.57 -4.70 -33.88
N GLU A 662 13.26 -4.61 -34.07
CA GLU A 662 12.29 -5.38 -33.30
C GLU A 662 12.39 -6.88 -33.65
N LEU A 663 12.55 -7.71 -32.62
CA LEU A 663 12.59 -9.17 -32.71
C LEU A 663 11.20 -9.74 -32.42
N ALA A 664 10.86 -10.86 -33.07
CA ALA A 664 9.57 -11.50 -32.88
C ALA A 664 9.51 -12.19 -31.50
N ILE A 665 8.42 -11.96 -30.77
CA ILE A 665 8.13 -12.63 -29.49
C ILE A 665 6.86 -13.49 -29.57
N SER A 666 6.84 -14.59 -28.81
CA SER A 666 5.69 -15.49 -28.67
C SER A 666 5.59 -16.05 -27.25
N ASN A 667 4.54 -16.85 -26.97
CA ASN A 667 4.43 -17.56 -25.69
C ASN A 667 5.38 -18.76 -25.66
N GLY A 668 6.32 -18.73 -24.71
CA GLY A 668 7.20 -19.84 -24.37
C GLY A 668 6.59 -20.80 -23.35
N ILE A 669 7.44 -21.63 -22.74
CA ILE A 669 7.02 -22.50 -21.63
C ILE A 669 6.50 -21.63 -20.47
N ASN A 670 5.44 -22.09 -19.82
CA ASN A 670 4.88 -21.44 -18.64
C ASN A 670 4.59 -19.95 -18.85
N ASN A 671 4.03 -19.60 -20.01
CA ASN A 671 3.69 -18.24 -20.42
C ASN A 671 4.87 -17.24 -20.43
N ARG A 672 6.12 -17.72 -20.53
CA ARG A 672 7.31 -16.87 -20.65
C ARG A 672 7.38 -16.17 -22.00
N ILE A 673 8.12 -15.07 -22.08
CA ILE A 673 8.47 -14.44 -23.36
C ILE A 673 9.46 -15.35 -24.07
N ARG A 674 9.07 -15.85 -25.24
CA ARG A 674 9.96 -16.51 -26.20
C ARG A 674 10.43 -15.50 -27.23
N VAL A 675 11.72 -15.21 -27.29
CA VAL A 675 12.31 -14.37 -28.33
C VAL A 675 12.87 -15.27 -29.43
N SER A 676 12.50 -14.99 -30.68
CA SER A 676 13.05 -15.69 -31.85
C SER A 676 14.25 -14.92 -32.39
N VAL A 677 15.39 -15.58 -32.50
CA VAL A 677 16.65 -15.03 -33.04
C VAL A 677 17.21 -15.94 -34.14
N GLU A 678 18.00 -15.38 -35.04
CA GLU A 678 18.74 -16.18 -36.03
C GLU A 678 19.78 -17.05 -35.31
N ILE A 679 20.07 -18.25 -35.82
CA ILE A 679 21.04 -19.19 -35.20
C ILE A 679 22.43 -18.56 -35.03
N THR A 680 22.78 -17.65 -35.94
CA THR A 680 24.06 -16.94 -35.98
C THR A 680 24.06 -15.65 -35.16
N TYR A 681 22.95 -15.31 -34.49
CA TYR A 681 22.84 -14.09 -33.71
C TYR A 681 23.82 -14.09 -32.53
N ASN A 682 24.65 -13.05 -32.47
CA ASN A 682 25.56 -12.78 -31.37
C ASN A 682 25.47 -11.28 -31.05
N GLY A 683 24.98 -10.97 -29.86
CA GLY A 683 24.64 -9.62 -29.42
C GLY A 683 23.68 -9.65 -28.24
N ASP A 684 23.38 -8.49 -27.68
CA ASP A 684 22.43 -8.38 -26.58
C ASP A 684 20.99 -8.33 -27.12
N VAL A 685 20.05 -8.83 -26.31
CA VAL A 685 18.61 -8.72 -26.60
C VAL A 685 17.99 -7.90 -25.49
N THR A 686 17.42 -6.75 -25.86
CA THR A 686 16.71 -5.90 -24.90
C THR A 686 15.21 -6.15 -24.98
N VAL A 687 14.63 -6.64 -23.88
CA VAL A 687 13.17 -6.75 -23.73
C VAL A 687 12.65 -5.64 -22.83
N LYS A 688 11.72 -4.84 -23.34
CA LYS A 688 11.11 -3.74 -22.59
C LYS A 688 9.61 -3.70 -22.75
N PHE A 689 8.93 -3.25 -21.71
CA PHE A 689 7.52 -2.90 -21.74
C PHE A 689 7.36 -1.56 -22.47
N VAL A 690 6.52 -1.51 -23.51
CA VAL A 690 6.31 -0.30 -24.32
C VAL A 690 4.84 0.11 -24.23
N GLU A 691 4.53 1.17 -23.49
CA GLU A 691 3.15 1.55 -23.28
C GLU A 691 2.45 1.97 -24.58
N PRO A 692 1.21 1.51 -24.80
CA PRO A 692 0.41 1.95 -25.94
C PRO A 692 0.21 3.47 -25.95
N ILE A 693 0.23 4.06 -27.15
CA ILE A 693 -0.05 5.49 -27.36
C ILE A 693 -1.40 5.88 -26.76
N LEU A 694 -2.40 5.01 -26.85
CA LEU A 694 -3.73 5.25 -26.27
C LEU A 694 -3.67 5.46 -24.76
N TRP A 695 -2.81 4.74 -24.05
CA TRP A 695 -2.61 4.92 -22.60
C TRP A 695 -1.99 6.27 -22.31
N ARG A 696 -1.00 6.70 -23.11
CA ARG A 696 -0.36 8.02 -22.99
C ARG A 696 -1.35 9.16 -23.25
N ILE A 697 -2.22 9.02 -24.24
CA ILE A 697 -3.29 9.98 -24.50
C ILE A 697 -4.25 10.06 -23.31
N ALA A 698 -4.67 8.92 -22.75
CA ALA A 698 -5.53 8.87 -21.57
C ALA A 698 -4.89 9.55 -20.36
N GLU A 699 -3.60 9.33 -20.13
CA GLU A 699 -2.81 9.99 -19.07
C GLU A 699 -2.77 11.51 -19.25
N ILE A 700 -2.52 12.00 -20.47
CA ILE A 700 -2.51 13.43 -20.77
C ILE A 700 -3.88 14.06 -20.55
N ILE A 701 -4.95 13.40 -21.00
CA ILE A 701 -6.32 13.90 -20.82
C ILE A 701 -6.68 13.97 -19.33
N SER A 702 -6.35 12.94 -18.55
CA SER A 702 -6.57 12.96 -17.10
C SER A 702 -5.77 14.07 -16.42
N LEU A 703 -4.51 14.26 -16.80
CA LEU A 703 -3.67 15.33 -16.26
C LEU A 703 -4.24 16.72 -16.57
N ILE A 704 -4.62 16.99 -17.83
CA ILE A 704 -5.26 18.24 -18.23
C ILE A 704 -6.57 18.44 -17.48
N GLY A 705 -7.37 17.38 -17.31
CA GLY A 705 -8.60 17.40 -16.53
C GLY A 705 -8.36 17.84 -15.09
N VAL A 706 -7.42 17.20 -14.40
CA VAL A 706 -7.05 17.53 -13.01
C VAL A 706 -6.51 18.96 -12.88
N VAL A 707 -5.62 19.39 -13.79
CA VAL A 707 -5.10 20.76 -13.80
C VAL A 707 -6.23 21.78 -14.04
N GLY A 708 -7.13 21.49 -14.97
CA GLY A 708 -8.33 22.30 -15.24
C GLY A 708 -9.22 22.44 -14.00
N LEU A 709 -9.46 21.35 -13.27
CA LEU A 709 -10.22 21.38 -12.01
C LEU A 709 -9.57 22.28 -10.96
N ILE A 710 -8.24 22.20 -10.80
CA ILE A 710 -7.49 23.03 -9.85
C ILE A 710 -7.62 24.53 -10.21
N ILE A 711 -7.50 24.86 -11.50
CA ILE A 711 -7.65 26.24 -11.99
C ILE A 711 -9.06 26.76 -11.73
N LEU A 712 -10.08 25.97 -12.08
CA LEU A 712 -11.48 26.32 -11.87
C LEU A 712 -11.80 26.51 -10.38
N TYR A 713 -11.27 25.63 -9.52
CA TYR A 713 -11.39 25.76 -8.07
C TYR A 713 -10.77 27.05 -7.56
N LYS A 714 -9.54 27.38 -7.97
CA LYS A 714 -8.86 28.64 -7.58
C LYS A 714 -9.62 29.89 -8.03
N ARG A 715 -10.24 29.84 -9.21
CA ARG A 715 -11.10 30.91 -9.78
C ARG A 715 -12.49 31.01 -9.14
N GLY A 716 -12.80 30.16 -8.16
CA GLY A 716 -14.08 30.20 -7.44
C GLY A 716 -15.26 29.61 -8.23
N ALA A 717 -14.99 28.80 -9.27
CA ALA A 717 -16.04 28.15 -10.06
C ALA A 717 -16.83 27.08 -9.26
N PHE A 718 -16.23 26.61 -8.16
CA PHE A 718 -16.82 25.80 -7.10
C PHE A 718 -16.76 26.68 -5.85
N GLY A 719 -17.90 27.07 -5.28
CA GLY A 719 -18.05 28.24 -4.43
C GLY A 719 -17.04 28.36 -3.29
N ARG A 720 -16.59 29.60 -3.04
CA ARG A 720 -15.88 29.94 -1.79
C ARG A 720 -16.93 30.18 -0.71
N LYS A 721 -17.09 29.23 0.21
CA LYS A 721 -17.56 29.52 1.56
C LYS A 721 -16.64 28.82 2.55
#